data_AF-A0A661VWB7-F1
#
_entry.id   AF-A0A661VWB7-F1
#
_cell.length_a   1.000
_cell.length_b   1.000
_cell.length_c   1.000
_cell.angle_alpha   90.00
_cell.angle_beta   90.00
_cell.angle_gamma   90.00
#
_symmetry.space_group_name_H-M   'P 1'
#
loop_
_entity.id
_entity.type
_entity.pdbx_description
1 polymer ?
#
loop_
_entity_poly.entity_id
_entity_poly.type
_entity_poly.pdbx_seq_one_letter_code
_entity_poly.pdbx_strand_id
1 'polypeptide(L)'
;MSIPEKMVPQNVEAEEAVLGALLIDPEGIFRVISFLRAEQFYLQKHRWIYEAVVAIHERREPLDYLTLTTELEGREQLEAVGGGAYISQLINAVPSAINIESYGRMVEQAYVRRRLLDAAGDIARFAYDEERPVNEVVDSSEKALFAVSQQRASRDLRPIQEVVNGYFDHVENLREHRGELMGVPSGFRDLDRLLGGFQRSDLLILAARPGVGKTSLMLTMAVKAAEQGRTVAVFSLEMAAEQIVQRMISGLSKIDAQRLRLGEVRDDEWPVFTEAIGHLADMPIYIDDTPALTPIQLRTKCRRLHSERGLDIVFVDYLQLMTSGQRNENRVQEVSYLSRTLKALARELDVPVMTASQLSRAVEQRQDKVPILSDLRESGCLTGDTLIQLYDGRRAPIKDLVAVADNVQVMALNEKTWTLEPARLRKAWCTGVKPVFTLRTQLGRSVRASANHPFLTPSGWRRLDQLQRGDFIALPRTWEHLDTRRATLTESQVALLGHLLGDGCTLPRHAIQYTTNDKILAECVANLAKDIFGAAINPRIERQRQWWQVFLSATAHLTHGIRNPVAEWLDELGIWGLRSYEKRVPELMFVQPPVIIAHFLRHLWATDGTLGVFGQKKPRPVVQYASSSAVLACAVQHLLMRLGIPARVRNVPQSGRGRDQWHVIVTGQPDVLAFLDQVGVVGPKVGCMEAIRSFYQGRAHNPNRDVVPAAFWHSLVEPARREIGMSQRAMQAALGMAYCGTSLYNNNMSRERATRVGDVVQSSTLVRLSQSDVYWDKISLIEPDGEAEVYDLEVPGHHNFVAGDIVVHNSIEQDADVVMFIYRDELYHPETEKQNIADIILAKHRSGPTGRVELFFNKNLTQFLDATLRRAAPNEYVGRREKH
;
A
#
# COMPACT_ATOMS: atom_id res chain seq x y z
N MET A 1 -21.99 -36.29 31.34
CA MET A 1 -21.04 -37.42 31.24
C MET A 1 -19.81 -37.07 32.05
N SER A 2 -19.49 -37.84 33.08
CA SER A 2 -18.22 -37.68 33.82
C SER A 2 -17.08 -38.07 32.88
N ILE A 3 -16.32 -37.08 32.41
CA ILE A 3 -15.06 -37.32 31.70
C ILE A 3 -14.15 -37.99 32.74
N PRO A 4 -13.59 -39.18 32.48
CA PRO A 4 -12.67 -39.81 33.42
C PRO A 4 -11.50 -38.85 33.69
N GLU A 5 -10.94 -38.84 34.91
CA GLU A 5 -9.65 -38.20 35.23
C GLU A 5 -8.55 -38.82 34.37
N LYS A 6 -8.48 -38.43 33.10
CA LYS A 6 -7.39 -38.72 32.18
C LYS A 6 -6.41 -37.57 32.29
N MET A 7 -5.15 -37.89 32.56
CA MET A 7 -4.07 -36.92 32.50
C MET A 7 -4.07 -36.18 31.16
N VAL A 8 -3.65 -34.92 31.19
CA VAL A 8 -3.51 -34.07 30.00
C VAL A 8 -2.61 -34.80 28.98
N PRO A 9 -2.97 -34.83 27.67
CA PRO A 9 -2.17 -35.51 26.66
C PRO A 9 -0.71 -35.05 26.65
N GLN A 10 0.18 -35.98 26.96
CA GLN A 10 1.63 -35.75 27.07
C GLN A 10 2.37 -37.02 26.64
N ASN A 11 3.62 -36.87 26.23
CA ASN A 11 4.54 -37.98 25.99
C ASN A 11 5.92 -37.52 26.44
N VAL A 12 6.20 -37.70 27.73
CA VAL A 12 7.41 -37.17 28.37
C VAL A 12 8.63 -37.92 27.85
N GLU A 13 8.50 -39.22 27.61
CA GLU A 13 9.55 -40.06 27.07
C GLU A 13 9.99 -39.58 25.66
N ALA A 14 9.04 -39.17 24.82
CA ALA A 14 9.35 -38.59 23.52
C ALA A 14 10.02 -37.22 23.64
N GLU A 15 9.61 -36.38 24.60
CA GLU A 15 10.27 -35.10 24.87
C GLU A 15 11.73 -35.30 25.30
N GLU A 16 11.97 -36.21 26.22
CA GLU A 16 13.32 -36.56 26.69
C GLU A 16 14.17 -37.11 25.55
N ALA A 17 13.60 -37.99 24.72
CA ALA A 17 14.28 -38.56 23.55
C ALA A 17 14.62 -37.50 22.48
N VAL A 18 13.78 -36.50 22.25
CA VAL A 18 14.09 -35.38 21.33
C VAL A 18 15.27 -34.56 21.86
N LEU A 19 15.20 -34.12 23.12
CA LEU A 19 16.23 -33.27 23.71
C LEU A 19 17.57 -33.99 23.82
N GLY A 20 17.55 -35.26 24.22
CA GLY A 20 18.75 -36.09 24.22
C GLY A 20 19.29 -36.33 22.82
N ALA A 21 18.42 -36.59 21.82
CA ALA A 21 18.86 -36.84 20.45
C ALA A 21 19.57 -35.62 19.85
N LEU A 22 19.13 -34.40 20.17
CA LEU A 22 19.78 -33.16 19.74
C LEU A 22 21.18 -32.99 20.34
N LEU A 23 21.42 -33.52 21.54
CA LEU A 23 22.74 -33.50 22.16
C LEU A 23 23.69 -34.58 21.62
N ILE A 24 23.16 -35.66 21.06
CA ILE A 24 23.93 -36.74 20.42
C ILE A 24 24.22 -36.42 18.95
N ASP A 25 23.20 -35.94 18.22
CA ASP A 25 23.26 -35.53 16.82
C ASP A 25 22.69 -34.11 16.68
N PRO A 26 23.54 -33.07 16.77
CA PRO A 26 23.14 -31.68 16.63
C PRO A 26 22.47 -31.35 15.29
N GLU A 27 22.79 -32.07 14.21
CA GLU A 27 22.15 -31.86 12.90
C GLU A 27 20.68 -32.30 12.88
N GLY A 28 20.28 -33.11 13.86
CA GLY A 28 18.89 -33.47 14.12
C GLY A 28 17.96 -32.25 14.24
N ILE A 29 18.49 -31.08 14.66
CA ILE A 29 17.71 -29.85 14.78
C ILE A 29 17.07 -29.43 13.46
N PHE A 30 17.77 -29.57 12.32
CA PHE A 30 17.25 -29.20 11.00
C PHE A 30 16.04 -30.03 10.59
N ARG A 31 15.94 -31.26 11.12
CA ARG A 31 14.85 -32.18 10.83
C ARG A 31 13.60 -31.91 11.66
N VAL A 32 13.73 -31.25 12.82
CA VAL A 32 12.61 -31.00 13.73
C VAL A 32 12.21 -29.53 13.84
N ILE A 33 13.10 -28.57 13.62
CA ILE A 33 12.86 -27.13 13.79
C ILE A 33 11.74 -26.59 12.89
N SER A 34 11.45 -27.26 11.76
CA SER A 34 10.40 -26.87 10.82
C SER A 34 8.98 -27.06 11.36
N PHE A 35 8.78 -27.99 12.30
CA PHE A 35 7.47 -28.30 12.86
C PHE A 35 7.42 -28.32 14.39
N LEU A 36 8.58 -28.40 15.06
CA LEU A 36 8.69 -28.45 16.52
C LEU A 36 9.03 -27.06 17.09
N ARG A 37 8.30 -26.62 18.12
CA ARG A 37 8.51 -25.35 18.86
C ARG A 37 8.56 -25.60 20.36
N ALA A 38 9.21 -24.69 21.10
CA ALA A 38 9.37 -24.82 22.55
C ALA A 38 8.04 -24.99 23.30
N GLU A 39 6.98 -24.28 22.91
CA GLU A 39 5.67 -24.34 23.58
C GLU A 39 4.99 -25.71 23.43
N GLN A 40 5.46 -26.54 22.49
CA GLN A 40 4.93 -27.87 22.25
C GLN A 40 5.41 -28.91 23.25
N PHE A 41 6.47 -28.63 24.02
CA PHE A 41 6.87 -29.47 25.14
C PHE A 41 5.91 -29.27 26.31
N TYR A 42 5.51 -30.35 26.97
CA TYR A 42 4.60 -30.32 28.11
C TYR A 42 5.32 -29.81 29.36
N LEU A 43 6.51 -30.35 29.65
CA LEU A 43 7.26 -29.97 30.84
C LEU A 43 7.97 -28.63 30.62
N GLN A 44 7.80 -27.70 31.55
CA GLN A 44 8.42 -26.37 31.47
C GLN A 44 9.94 -26.44 31.36
N LYS A 45 10.58 -27.34 32.09
CA LYS A 45 12.03 -27.59 31.98
C LYS A 45 12.45 -27.99 30.56
N HIS A 46 11.66 -28.78 29.84
CA HIS A 46 11.96 -29.16 28.46
C HIS A 46 11.80 -28.01 27.48
N ARG A 47 10.84 -27.10 27.73
CA ARG A 47 10.70 -25.86 26.95
C ARG A 47 11.97 -25.03 27.03
N TRP A 48 12.46 -24.78 28.24
CA TRP A 48 13.68 -23.99 28.45
C TRP A 48 14.92 -24.62 27.82
N ILE A 49 15.05 -25.96 27.92
CA ILE A 49 16.14 -26.68 27.26
C ILE A 49 16.04 -26.52 25.74
N TYR A 50 14.86 -26.69 25.14
CA TYR A 50 14.68 -26.54 23.69
C TYR A 50 14.90 -25.09 23.22
N GLU A 51 14.46 -24.08 23.99
CA GLU A 51 14.72 -22.66 23.71
C GLU A 51 16.21 -22.34 23.72
N ALA A 52 16.96 -22.91 24.66
CA ALA A 52 18.42 -22.78 24.72
C ALA A 52 19.08 -23.45 23.51
N VAL A 53 18.65 -24.66 23.14
CA VAL A 53 19.12 -25.37 21.95
C VAL A 53 18.89 -24.55 20.68
N VAL A 54 17.69 -23.99 20.49
CA VAL A 54 17.36 -23.15 19.32
C VAL A 54 18.21 -21.88 19.30
N ALA A 55 18.42 -21.23 20.44
CA ALA A 55 19.23 -20.01 20.49
C ALA A 55 20.72 -20.24 20.17
N ILE A 56 21.30 -21.35 20.67
CA ILE A 56 22.67 -21.77 20.30
C ILE A 56 22.75 -22.01 18.79
N HIS A 57 21.75 -22.71 18.25
CA HIS A 57 21.67 -22.98 16.81
C HIS A 57 21.54 -21.70 15.95
N GLU A 58 20.72 -20.74 16.36
CA GLU A 58 20.55 -19.45 15.66
C GLU A 58 21.84 -18.62 15.64
N ARG A 59 22.66 -18.71 16.71
CA ARG A 59 23.99 -18.10 16.76
C ARG A 59 25.05 -18.89 15.97
N ARG A 60 24.67 -20.04 15.39
CA ARG A 60 25.56 -20.98 14.66
C ARG A 60 26.70 -21.51 15.52
N GLU A 61 26.46 -21.64 16.82
CA GLU A 61 27.39 -22.27 17.76
C GLU A 61 27.17 -23.80 17.75
N PRO A 62 28.23 -24.61 17.94
CA PRO A 62 28.08 -26.05 18.02
C PRO A 62 27.26 -26.40 19.27
N LEU A 63 26.22 -27.22 19.11
CA LEU A 63 25.43 -27.71 20.23
C LEU A 63 26.09 -28.97 20.82
N ASP A 64 26.40 -28.92 22.10
CA ASP A 64 26.90 -30.03 22.89
C ASP A 64 26.50 -29.86 24.37
N TYR A 65 26.91 -30.80 25.22
CA TYR A 65 26.62 -30.74 26.65
C TYR A 65 27.11 -29.44 27.30
N LEU A 66 28.35 -29.03 27.01
CA LEU A 66 28.99 -27.89 27.67
C LEU A 66 28.30 -26.59 27.26
N THR A 67 28.14 -26.37 25.96
CA THR A 67 27.48 -25.18 25.39
C THR A 67 26.04 -25.04 25.86
N LEU A 68 25.27 -26.14 25.94
CA LEU A 68 23.91 -26.11 26.47
C LEU A 68 23.87 -25.76 27.96
N THR A 69 24.75 -26.37 28.77
CA THR A 69 24.81 -26.05 30.21
C THR A 69 25.23 -24.60 30.46
N THR A 70 26.21 -24.08 29.72
CA THR A 70 26.63 -22.67 29.81
C THR A 70 25.52 -21.71 29.38
N GLU A 71 24.77 -22.01 28.33
CA GLU A 71 23.62 -21.19 27.91
C GLU A 71 22.52 -21.18 28.99
N LEU A 72 22.23 -22.33 29.59
CA LEU A 72 21.25 -22.45 30.67
C LEU A 72 21.71 -21.76 31.97
N GLU A 73 23.01 -21.75 32.28
CA GLU A 73 23.58 -20.98 33.38
C GLU A 73 23.48 -19.48 33.14
N GLY A 74 23.82 -19.02 31.93
CA GLY A 74 23.70 -17.61 31.54
C GLY A 74 22.26 -17.08 31.59
N ARG A 75 21.28 -17.98 31.52
CA ARG A 75 19.84 -17.69 31.67
C ARG A 75 19.30 -17.88 33.09
N GLU A 76 20.14 -18.25 34.05
CA GLU A 76 19.77 -18.60 35.44
C GLU A 76 18.74 -19.76 35.52
N GLN A 77 18.75 -20.66 34.54
CA GLN A 77 17.77 -21.75 34.39
C GLN A 77 18.36 -23.14 34.66
N LEU A 78 19.70 -23.30 34.74
CA LEU A 78 20.34 -24.62 34.87
C LEU A 78 19.85 -25.40 36.10
N GLU A 79 19.82 -24.77 37.28
CA GLU A 79 19.33 -25.43 38.49
C GLU A 79 17.83 -25.77 38.38
N ALA A 80 17.04 -24.89 37.76
CA ALA A 80 15.60 -25.07 37.59
C ALA A 80 15.23 -26.23 36.64
N VAL A 81 16.11 -26.59 35.70
CA VAL A 81 15.91 -27.76 34.82
C VAL A 81 16.39 -29.08 35.45
N GLY A 82 17.02 -29.05 36.62
CA GLY A 82 17.56 -30.23 37.31
C GLY A 82 19.08 -30.38 37.23
N GLY A 83 19.79 -29.30 36.86
CA GLY A 83 21.25 -29.25 36.81
C GLY A 83 21.87 -30.04 35.65
N GLY A 84 23.20 -30.02 35.59
CA GLY A 84 23.96 -30.77 34.58
C GLY A 84 23.72 -32.29 34.64
N ALA A 85 23.30 -32.82 35.80
CA ALA A 85 22.96 -34.23 35.95
C ALA A 85 21.71 -34.62 35.13
N TYR A 86 20.70 -33.74 35.06
CA TYR A 86 19.50 -34.00 34.27
C TYR A 86 19.79 -33.98 32.76
N ILE A 87 20.63 -33.05 32.30
CA ILE A 87 21.06 -33.01 30.89
C ILE A 87 21.80 -34.30 30.51
N SER A 88 22.67 -34.81 31.39
CA SER A 88 23.33 -36.12 31.18
C SER A 88 22.33 -37.28 31.15
N GLN A 89 21.25 -37.21 31.93
CA GLN A 89 20.19 -38.21 31.89
C GLN A 89 19.44 -38.19 30.55
N LEU A 90 19.15 -37.01 29.98
CA LEU A 90 18.50 -36.88 28.68
C LEU A 90 19.29 -37.57 27.56
N ILE A 91 20.61 -37.43 27.56
CA ILE A 91 21.50 -38.11 26.60
C ILE A 91 21.36 -39.64 26.71
N ASN A 92 21.25 -40.16 27.93
CA ASN A 92 21.12 -41.60 28.18
C ASN A 92 19.70 -42.15 27.93
N ALA A 93 18.69 -41.28 27.84
CA ALA A 93 17.29 -41.66 27.64
C ALA A 93 16.94 -41.92 26.16
N VAL A 94 17.84 -41.61 25.22
CA VAL A 94 17.59 -41.69 23.77
C VAL A 94 17.73 -43.12 23.26
N PRO A 95 16.67 -43.74 22.70
CA PRO A 95 16.80 -45.07 22.11
C PRO A 95 17.59 -45.07 20.79
N SER A 96 17.39 -44.04 19.95
CA SER A 96 18.17 -43.81 18.72
C SER A 96 18.03 -42.37 18.24
N ALA A 97 19.15 -41.65 18.11
CA ALA A 97 19.16 -40.26 17.64
C ALA A 97 18.68 -40.11 16.18
N ILE A 98 18.77 -41.17 15.37
CA ILE A 98 18.31 -41.17 13.97
C ILE A 98 16.80 -40.93 13.88
N ASN A 99 16.03 -41.40 14.87
CA ASN A 99 14.57 -41.35 14.90
C ASN A 99 14.00 -40.05 15.51
N ILE A 100 14.81 -39.01 15.65
CA ILE A 100 14.39 -37.73 16.25
C ILE A 100 13.11 -37.15 15.64
N GLU A 101 12.90 -37.29 14.33
CA GLU A 101 11.68 -36.82 13.67
C GLU A 101 10.44 -37.55 14.20
N SER A 102 10.52 -38.87 14.38
CA SER A 102 9.42 -39.67 14.95
C SER A 102 9.09 -39.26 16.38
N TYR A 103 10.10 -39.01 17.22
CA TYR A 103 9.89 -38.51 18.59
C TYR A 103 9.29 -37.10 18.58
N GLY A 104 9.80 -36.21 17.72
CA GLY A 104 9.26 -34.86 17.52
C GLY A 104 7.80 -34.90 17.10
N ARG A 105 7.41 -35.80 16.19
CA ARG A 105 6.00 -35.99 15.79
C ARG A 105 5.13 -36.48 16.94
N MET A 106 5.65 -37.31 17.85
CA MET A 106 4.90 -37.72 19.04
C MET A 106 4.66 -36.53 19.99
N VAL A 107 5.64 -35.65 20.17
CA VAL A 107 5.50 -34.41 20.95
C VAL A 107 4.48 -33.47 20.29
N GLU A 108 4.59 -33.27 18.97
CA GLU A 108 3.64 -32.48 18.17
C GLU A 108 2.20 -33.02 18.31
N GLN A 109 2.01 -34.32 18.19
CA GLN A 109 0.69 -34.96 18.33
C GLN A 109 0.12 -34.76 19.74
N ALA A 110 0.94 -34.89 20.78
CA ALA A 110 0.52 -34.63 22.15
C ALA A 110 0.10 -33.16 22.33
N TYR A 111 0.88 -32.22 21.80
CA TYR A 111 0.55 -30.79 21.81
C TYR A 111 -0.76 -30.47 21.07
N VAL A 112 -0.96 -31.02 19.87
CA VAL A 112 -2.20 -30.83 19.11
C VAL A 112 -3.41 -31.33 19.91
N ARG A 113 -3.29 -32.48 20.59
CA ARG A 113 -4.35 -32.99 21.48
C ARG A 113 -4.61 -32.04 22.67
N ARG A 114 -3.58 -31.43 23.26
CA ARG A 114 -3.76 -30.41 24.31
C ARG A 114 -4.49 -29.18 23.79
N ARG A 115 -4.09 -28.66 22.63
CA ARG A 115 -4.76 -27.53 21.98
C ARG A 115 -6.21 -27.81 21.61
N LEU A 116 -6.53 -29.05 21.23
CA LEU A 116 -7.91 -29.48 21.02
C LEU A 116 -8.72 -29.46 22.32
N LEU A 117 -8.12 -29.87 23.44
CA LEU A 117 -8.78 -29.78 24.76
C LEU A 117 -8.96 -28.32 25.20
N ASP A 118 -7.99 -27.45 24.97
CA ASP A 118 -8.10 -26.01 25.24
C ASP A 118 -9.23 -25.40 24.41
N ALA A 119 -9.28 -25.69 23.11
CA ALA A 119 -10.33 -25.23 22.21
C ALA A 119 -11.70 -25.77 22.62
N ALA A 120 -11.80 -27.05 23.01
CA ALA A 120 -13.04 -27.61 23.53
C ALA A 120 -13.48 -26.94 24.85
N GLY A 121 -12.54 -26.59 25.72
CA GLY A 121 -12.79 -25.85 26.95
C GLY A 121 -13.27 -24.42 26.69
N ASP A 122 -12.68 -23.72 25.73
CA ASP A 122 -13.11 -22.39 25.31
C ASP A 122 -14.49 -22.43 24.66
N ILE A 123 -14.76 -23.41 23.78
CA ILE A 123 -16.08 -23.65 23.18
C ILE A 123 -17.13 -23.90 24.27
N ALA A 124 -16.81 -24.75 25.26
CA ALA A 124 -17.70 -24.99 26.39
C ALA A 124 -17.95 -23.70 27.19
N ARG A 125 -16.90 -22.90 27.45
CA ARG A 125 -17.03 -21.61 28.14
C ARG A 125 -17.91 -20.63 27.37
N PHE A 126 -17.78 -20.56 26.04
CA PHE A 126 -18.64 -19.72 25.20
C PHE A 126 -20.09 -20.19 25.21
N ALA A 127 -20.32 -21.51 25.24
CA ALA A 127 -21.67 -22.08 25.28
C ALA A 127 -22.39 -21.84 26.62
N TYR A 128 -21.64 -21.65 27.73
CA TYR A 128 -22.20 -21.29 29.04
C TYR A 128 -22.43 -19.78 29.23
N ASP A 129 -21.90 -18.93 28.36
CA ASP A 129 -22.02 -17.47 28.44
C ASP A 129 -23.35 -17.01 27.80
N GLU A 130 -24.43 -17.02 28.59
CA GLU A 130 -25.78 -16.67 28.14
C GLU A 130 -25.95 -15.18 27.74
N GLU A 131 -25.00 -14.31 28.09
CA GLU A 131 -25.04 -12.89 27.71
C GLU A 131 -24.59 -12.65 26.26
N ARG A 132 -23.87 -13.60 25.64
CA ARG A 132 -23.39 -13.48 24.26
C ARG A 132 -24.45 -13.94 23.25
N PRO A 133 -24.63 -13.20 22.13
CA PRO A 133 -25.45 -13.68 21.03
C PRO A 133 -24.94 -15.02 20.49
N VAL A 134 -25.85 -15.97 20.22
CA VAL A 134 -25.51 -17.32 19.72
C VAL A 134 -24.60 -17.29 18.49
N ASN A 135 -24.81 -16.33 17.58
CA ASN A 135 -23.95 -16.19 16.38
C ASN A 135 -22.49 -15.87 16.74
N GLU A 136 -22.25 -15.07 17.78
CA GLU A 136 -20.89 -14.75 18.25
C GLU A 136 -20.24 -15.94 18.95
N VAL A 137 -21.04 -16.74 19.66
CA VAL A 137 -20.62 -18.01 20.28
C VAL A 137 -20.17 -19.00 19.21
N VAL A 138 -20.96 -19.14 18.13
CA VAL A 138 -20.62 -20.01 16.98
C VAL A 138 -19.36 -19.52 16.27
N ASP A 139 -19.26 -18.23 15.92
CA ASP A 139 -18.07 -17.66 15.27
C ASP A 139 -16.79 -17.82 16.12
N SER A 140 -16.91 -17.61 17.43
CA SER A 140 -15.77 -17.76 18.36
C SER A 140 -15.36 -19.23 18.51
N SER A 141 -16.34 -20.14 18.48
CA SER A 141 -16.10 -21.58 18.50
C SER A 141 -15.42 -22.07 17.23
N GLU A 142 -15.85 -21.60 16.06
CA GLU A 142 -15.19 -21.87 14.79
C GLU A 142 -13.75 -21.36 14.80
N LYS A 143 -13.50 -20.13 15.28
CA LYS A 143 -12.14 -19.56 15.39
C LYS A 143 -11.23 -20.40 16.29
N ALA A 144 -11.72 -20.82 17.46
CA ALA A 144 -10.95 -21.64 18.40
C ALA A 144 -10.55 -22.98 17.78
N LEU A 145 -11.49 -23.65 17.11
CA LEU A 145 -11.24 -24.93 16.44
C LEU A 145 -10.30 -24.77 15.23
N PHE A 146 -10.47 -23.67 14.48
CA PHE A 146 -9.67 -23.36 13.30
C PHE A 146 -8.20 -23.08 13.62
N ALA A 147 -7.92 -22.41 14.75
CA ALA A 147 -6.55 -22.15 15.21
C ALA A 147 -5.72 -23.43 15.43
N VAL A 148 -6.38 -24.57 15.69
CA VAL A 148 -5.71 -25.87 15.83
C VAL A 148 -5.35 -26.50 14.48
N SER A 149 -6.12 -26.22 13.42
CA SER A 149 -5.93 -26.77 12.08
C SER A 149 -4.83 -26.07 11.27
N GLN A 150 -4.59 -24.77 11.52
CA GLN A 150 -3.74 -23.92 10.68
C GLN A 150 -2.23 -24.23 10.77
N GLN A 151 -1.76 -24.89 11.83
CA GLN A 151 -0.33 -25.18 12.03
C GLN A 151 0.27 -26.21 11.06
N ARG A 152 -0.54 -26.95 10.29
CA ARG A 152 -0.06 -28.01 9.38
C ARG A 152 0.34 -27.55 7.98
N ALA A 153 0.10 -26.29 7.61
CA ALA A 153 0.26 -25.83 6.22
C ALA A 153 1.36 -24.77 6.07
N SER A 154 2.61 -25.16 6.26
CA SER A 154 3.77 -24.41 5.75
C SER A 154 4.37 -25.24 4.60
N ARG A 155 4.44 -24.66 3.39
CA ARG A 155 5.11 -25.29 2.25
C ARG A 155 6.59 -24.87 2.29
N ASP A 156 7.50 -25.82 2.43
CA ASP A 156 8.94 -25.60 2.35
C ASP A 156 9.41 -25.30 0.93
N LEU A 157 10.66 -24.83 0.78
CA LEU A 157 11.33 -24.65 -0.51
C LEU A 157 11.40 -26.00 -1.25
N ARG A 158 10.89 -26.04 -2.48
CA ARG A 158 10.96 -27.24 -3.34
C ARG A 158 12.17 -27.16 -4.29
N PRO A 159 13.00 -28.20 -4.40
CA PRO A 159 14.03 -28.29 -5.43
C PRO A 159 13.42 -28.12 -6.83
N ILE A 160 14.08 -27.34 -7.70
CA ILE A 160 13.59 -27.12 -9.07
C ILE A 160 13.41 -28.42 -9.86
N GLN A 161 14.22 -29.44 -9.57
CA GLN A 161 14.13 -30.76 -10.19
C GLN A 161 12.79 -31.43 -9.94
N GLU A 162 12.23 -31.34 -8.73
CA GLU A 162 10.90 -31.90 -8.43
C GLU A 162 9.81 -31.17 -9.20
N VAL A 163 9.90 -29.84 -9.31
CA VAL A 163 8.94 -29.02 -10.06
C VAL A 163 9.02 -29.33 -11.56
N VAL A 164 10.22 -29.49 -12.10
CA VAL A 164 10.46 -29.82 -13.52
C VAL A 164 9.95 -31.22 -13.84
N ASN A 165 10.18 -32.21 -12.97
CA ASN A 165 9.66 -33.57 -13.18
C ASN A 165 8.13 -33.56 -13.19
N GLY A 166 7.50 -32.89 -12.21
CA GLY A 166 6.05 -32.74 -12.19
C GLY A 166 5.51 -32.01 -13.42
N TYR A 167 6.24 -31.03 -13.96
CA TYR A 167 5.88 -30.35 -15.21
C TYR A 167 6.05 -31.25 -16.43
N PHE A 168 7.12 -32.07 -16.48
CA PHE A 168 7.38 -32.98 -17.59
C PHE A 168 6.29 -34.05 -17.72
N ASP A 169 5.93 -34.70 -16.61
CA ASP A 169 4.83 -35.67 -16.56
C ASP A 169 3.51 -35.03 -17.04
N HIS A 170 3.31 -33.75 -16.73
CA HIS A 170 2.15 -32.97 -17.16
C HIS A 170 2.14 -32.69 -18.66
N VAL A 171 3.29 -32.34 -19.25
CA VAL A 171 3.44 -32.11 -20.69
C VAL A 171 3.31 -33.40 -21.50
N GLU A 172 3.81 -34.52 -20.96
CA GLU A 172 3.67 -35.83 -21.58
C GLU A 172 2.19 -36.23 -21.67
N ASN A 173 1.42 -36.02 -20.61
CA ASN A 173 -0.01 -36.28 -20.57
C ASN A 173 -0.80 -35.45 -21.63
N LEU A 174 -0.46 -34.17 -21.82
CA LEU A 174 -1.05 -33.31 -22.86
C LEU A 174 -0.72 -33.78 -24.29
N ARG A 175 0.49 -34.33 -24.47
CA ARG A 175 0.94 -34.83 -25.76
C ARG A 175 0.20 -36.11 -26.14
N GLU A 176 -0.14 -36.94 -25.16
CA GLU A 176 -0.96 -38.14 -25.32
C GLU A 176 -2.44 -37.80 -25.56
N HIS A 177 -2.98 -36.77 -24.90
CA HIS A 177 -4.37 -36.33 -25.01
C HIS A 177 -4.54 -35.08 -25.89
N ARG A 178 -4.15 -35.18 -27.17
CA ARG A 178 -4.24 -34.07 -28.13
C ARG A 178 -5.66 -33.52 -28.26
N GLY A 179 -5.86 -32.28 -27.83
CA GLY A 179 -7.13 -31.55 -27.95
C GLY A 179 -7.81 -31.24 -26.61
N GLU A 180 -7.33 -31.81 -25.51
CA GLU A 180 -7.77 -31.43 -24.17
C GLU A 180 -7.13 -30.11 -23.70
N LEU A 181 -7.92 -29.26 -23.07
CA LEU A 181 -7.45 -27.99 -22.52
C LEU A 181 -6.75 -28.23 -21.18
N MET A 182 -5.63 -27.53 -20.96
CA MET A 182 -4.84 -27.55 -19.72
C MET A 182 -5.67 -27.18 -18.48
N GLY A 183 -6.51 -26.15 -18.63
CA GLY A 183 -7.35 -25.61 -17.56
C GLY A 183 -8.80 -26.08 -17.62
N VAL A 184 -9.60 -25.67 -16.65
CA VAL A 184 -11.06 -25.88 -16.66
C VAL A 184 -11.65 -25.14 -17.87
N PRO A 185 -12.33 -25.81 -18.80
CA PRO A 185 -12.82 -25.15 -20.01
C PRO A 185 -13.93 -24.15 -19.70
N SER A 186 -13.92 -23.01 -20.39
CA SER A 186 -14.98 -22.02 -20.29
C SER A 186 -16.27 -22.44 -21.01
N GLY A 187 -16.15 -23.37 -21.97
CA GLY A 187 -17.26 -23.80 -22.82
C GLY A 187 -17.43 -22.94 -24.08
N PHE A 188 -16.55 -21.96 -24.31
CA PHE A 188 -16.52 -21.11 -25.50
C PHE A 188 -15.21 -21.30 -26.25
N ARG A 189 -15.27 -21.76 -27.49
CA ARG A 189 -14.07 -22.21 -28.24
C ARG A 189 -13.05 -21.11 -28.42
N ASP A 190 -13.49 -19.91 -28.77
CA ASP A 190 -12.59 -18.79 -29.05
C ASP A 190 -12.01 -18.20 -27.76
N LEU A 191 -12.74 -18.28 -26.64
CA LEU A 191 -12.24 -17.87 -25.33
C LEU A 191 -11.21 -18.88 -24.79
N ASP A 192 -11.49 -20.17 -24.91
CA ASP A 192 -10.58 -21.24 -24.51
C ASP A 192 -9.30 -21.23 -25.36
N ARG A 193 -9.36 -20.83 -26.63
CA ARG A 193 -8.16 -20.65 -27.46
C ARG A 193 -7.25 -19.53 -26.94
N LEU A 194 -7.82 -18.46 -26.35
CA LEU A 194 -7.03 -17.37 -25.77
C LEU A 194 -6.52 -17.69 -24.36
N LEU A 195 -7.31 -18.38 -23.54
CA LEU A 195 -6.99 -18.66 -22.14
C LEU A 195 -6.21 -19.98 -21.94
N GLY A 196 -6.36 -20.94 -22.85
CA GLY A 196 -5.94 -22.33 -22.62
C GLY A 196 -6.82 -23.07 -21.61
N GLY A 197 -8.05 -22.57 -21.38
CA GLY A 197 -8.89 -22.91 -20.23
C GLY A 197 -8.51 -22.11 -18.96
N PHE A 198 -9.32 -22.20 -17.92
CA PHE A 198 -9.07 -21.56 -16.63
C PHE A 198 -7.99 -22.32 -15.87
N GLN A 199 -6.83 -21.71 -15.71
CA GLN A 199 -5.66 -22.34 -15.10
C GLN A 199 -5.80 -22.46 -13.59
N ARG A 200 -5.20 -23.51 -13.03
CA ARG A 200 -5.14 -23.71 -11.58
C ARG A 200 -4.38 -22.57 -10.91
N SER A 201 -4.76 -22.28 -9.67
CA SER A 201 -4.16 -21.22 -8.86
C SER A 201 -4.37 -19.78 -9.38
N ASP A 202 -5.09 -19.56 -10.48
CA ASP A 202 -5.35 -18.23 -11.04
C ASP A 202 -6.58 -17.54 -10.43
N LEU A 203 -6.49 -16.21 -10.30
CA LEU A 203 -7.61 -15.32 -10.00
C LEU A 203 -8.04 -14.60 -11.29
N LEU A 204 -9.27 -14.88 -11.71
CA LEU A 204 -9.90 -14.27 -12.88
C LEU A 204 -10.95 -13.26 -12.43
N ILE A 205 -10.87 -12.03 -12.95
CA ILE A 205 -11.88 -10.99 -12.71
C ILE A 205 -12.70 -10.78 -13.97
N LEU A 206 -14.01 -10.96 -13.87
CA LEU A 206 -14.96 -10.63 -14.93
C LEU A 206 -15.74 -9.37 -14.57
N ALA A 207 -15.58 -8.29 -15.35
CA ALA A 207 -16.17 -7.01 -15.01
C ALA A 207 -17.01 -6.39 -16.12
N ALA A 208 -18.09 -5.74 -15.72
CA ALA A 208 -19.02 -5.06 -16.61
C ALA A 208 -19.90 -4.09 -15.82
N ARG A 209 -20.67 -3.27 -16.52
CA ARG A 209 -21.75 -2.48 -15.93
C ARG A 209 -22.93 -3.37 -15.46
N PRO A 210 -23.81 -2.88 -14.57
CA PRO A 210 -25.06 -3.57 -14.24
C PRO A 210 -25.88 -3.89 -15.49
N GLY A 211 -26.53 -5.07 -15.53
CA GLY A 211 -27.41 -5.46 -16.64
C GLY A 211 -26.71 -5.96 -17.93
N VAL A 212 -25.38 -5.86 -18.04
CA VAL A 212 -24.66 -6.28 -19.26
C VAL A 212 -24.62 -7.80 -19.43
N GLY A 213 -24.60 -8.56 -18.32
CA GLY A 213 -24.66 -10.04 -18.34
C GLY A 213 -23.55 -10.79 -17.59
N LYS A 214 -22.88 -10.17 -16.59
CA LYS A 214 -21.81 -10.83 -15.81
C LYS A 214 -22.24 -12.17 -15.23
N THR A 215 -23.32 -12.17 -14.45
CA THR A 215 -23.90 -13.38 -13.84
C THR A 215 -24.26 -14.41 -14.90
N SER A 216 -24.93 -14.01 -15.98
CA SER A 216 -25.30 -14.90 -17.07
C SER A 216 -24.11 -15.60 -17.72
N LEU A 217 -23.00 -14.88 -17.92
CA LEU A 217 -21.79 -15.47 -18.48
C LEU A 217 -21.14 -16.47 -17.50
N MET A 218 -21.01 -16.10 -16.22
CA MET A 218 -20.48 -16.99 -15.18
C MET A 218 -21.31 -18.26 -15.03
N LEU A 219 -22.64 -18.15 -14.98
CA LEU A 219 -23.53 -19.32 -14.88
C LEU A 219 -23.44 -20.21 -16.13
N THR A 220 -23.28 -19.61 -17.31
CA THR A 220 -23.08 -20.39 -18.55
C THR A 220 -21.77 -21.19 -18.48
N MET A 221 -20.68 -20.56 -18.03
CA MET A 221 -19.38 -21.23 -17.84
C MET A 221 -19.46 -22.32 -16.76
N ALA A 222 -20.18 -22.07 -15.66
CA ALA A 222 -20.38 -23.04 -14.58
C ALA A 222 -21.10 -24.31 -15.09
N VAL A 223 -22.21 -24.15 -15.81
CA VAL A 223 -22.94 -25.28 -16.40
C VAL A 223 -22.06 -26.03 -17.42
N LYS A 224 -21.33 -25.31 -18.28
CA LYS A 224 -20.45 -25.93 -19.29
C LYS A 224 -19.28 -26.70 -18.66
N ALA A 225 -18.70 -26.21 -17.57
CA ALA A 225 -17.68 -26.92 -16.82
C ALA A 225 -18.25 -28.19 -16.15
N ALA A 226 -19.44 -28.08 -15.55
CA ALA A 226 -20.11 -29.21 -14.91
C ALA A 226 -20.57 -30.30 -15.89
N GLU A 227 -21.01 -29.94 -17.09
CA GLU A 227 -21.28 -30.88 -18.20
C GLU A 227 -20.05 -31.71 -18.58
N GLN A 228 -18.85 -31.23 -18.30
CA GLN A 228 -17.59 -31.97 -18.49
C GLN A 228 -17.10 -32.69 -17.22
N GLY A 229 -17.99 -32.85 -16.23
CA GLY A 229 -17.70 -33.56 -14.99
C GLY A 229 -16.81 -32.79 -14.01
N ARG A 230 -16.62 -31.47 -14.18
CA ARG A 230 -15.84 -30.64 -13.25
C ARG A 230 -16.69 -30.21 -12.06
N THR A 231 -16.15 -30.32 -10.86
CA THR A 231 -16.86 -29.91 -9.64
C THR A 231 -16.80 -28.38 -9.47
N VAL A 232 -17.97 -27.75 -9.46
CA VAL A 232 -18.12 -26.28 -9.47
C VAL A 232 -18.73 -25.77 -8.17
N ALA A 233 -18.13 -24.76 -7.56
CA ALA A 233 -18.75 -23.99 -6.48
C ALA A 233 -19.20 -22.61 -6.98
N VAL A 234 -20.44 -22.21 -6.68
CA VAL A 234 -21.02 -20.90 -7.03
C VAL A 234 -21.46 -20.19 -5.75
N PHE A 235 -20.80 -19.08 -5.43
CA PHE A 235 -21.18 -18.19 -4.34
C PHE A 235 -21.91 -16.98 -4.92
N SER A 236 -23.20 -16.85 -4.61
CA SER A 236 -24.04 -15.75 -5.06
C SER A 236 -24.43 -14.86 -3.89
N LEU A 237 -23.95 -13.63 -3.90
CA LEU A 237 -24.16 -12.66 -2.84
C LEU A 237 -25.34 -11.72 -3.14
N GLU A 238 -25.80 -11.70 -4.40
CA GLU A 238 -26.89 -10.83 -4.87
C GLU A 238 -28.20 -11.60 -5.12
N MET A 239 -28.11 -12.83 -5.65
CA MET A 239 -29.26 -13.62 -6.10
C MET A 239 -29.47 -14.85 -5.24
N ALA A 240 -30.74 -15.20 -4.99
CA ALA A 240 -31.12 -16.45 -4.33
C ALA A 240 -30.83 -17.67 -5.22
N ALA A 241 -30.55 -18.82 -4.62
CA ALA A 241 -30.23 -20.07 -5.33
C ALA A 241 -31.31 -20.47 -6.34
N GLU A 242 -32.59 -20.29 -6.00
CA GLU A 242 -33.72 -20.58 -6.89
C GLU A 242 -33.66 -19.77 -8.20
N GLN A 243 -33.27 -18.49 -8.13
CA GLN A 243 -33.16 -17.62 -9.31
C GLN A 243 -31.99 -18.03 -10.20
N ILE A 244 -30.93 -18.58 -9.62
CA ILE A 244 -29.77 -19.11 -10.34
C ILE A 244 -30.17 -20.40 -11.08
N VAL A 245 -30.79 -21.34 -10.35
CA VAL A 245 -31.30 -22.60 -10.90
C VAL A 245 -32.29 -22.33 -12.03
N GLN A 246 -33.22 -21.39 -11.86
CA GLN A 246 -34.17 -21.01 -12.89
C GLN A 246 -33.47 -20.55 -14.19
N ARG A 247 -32.39 -19.76 -14.09
CA ARG A 247 -31.61 -19.34 -15.26
C ARG A 247 -30.87 -20.50 -15.91
N MET A 248 -30.32 -21.42 -15.12
CA MET A 248 -29.69 -22.63 -15.65
C MET A 248 -30.71 -23.51 -16.40
N ILE A 249 -31.90 -23.71 -15.83
CA ILE A 249 -32.99 -24.47 -16.47
C ILE A 249 -33.45 -23.79 -17.75
N SER A 250 -33.60 -22.46 -17.77
CA SER A 250 -33.92 -21.71 -19.00
C SER A 250 -32.88 -21.96 -20.09
N GLY A 251 -31.59 -21.94 -19.73
CA GLY A 251 -30.49 -22.24 -20.65
C GLY A 251 -30.47 -23.67 -21.17
N LEU A 252 -30.87 -24.65 -20.35
CA LEU A 252 -30.92 -26.07 -20.72
C LEU A 252 -32.19 -26.43 -21.53
N SER A 253 -33.36 -26.04 -21.03
CA SER A 253 -34.67 -26.35 -21.64
C SER A 253 -34.99 -25.50 -22.88
N LYS A 254 -34.29 -24.38 -23.07
CA LYS A 254 -34.58 -23.36 -24.10
C LYS A 254 -35.95 -22.68 -23.94
N ILE A 255 -36.57 -22.79 -22.77
CA ILE A 255 -37.78 -22.06 -22.41
C ILE A 255 -37.39 -20.66 -21.93
N ASP A 256 -38.15 -19.66 -22.35
CA ASP A 256 -37.95 -18.27 -21.97
C ASP A 256 -37.91 -18.07 -20.44
N ALA A 257 -36.93 -17.31 -19.96
CA ALA A 257 -36.67 -17.12 -18.55
C ALA A 257 -37.80 -16.37 -17.83
N GLN A 258 -38.48 -15.42 -18.50
CA GLN A 258 -39.60 -14.71 -17.92
C GLN A 258 -40.84 -15.61 -17.83
N ARG A 259 -41.10 -16.43 -18.86
CA ARG A 259 -42.18 -17.43 -18.82
C ARG A 259 -41.99 -18.43 -17.69
N LEU A 260 -40.78 -18.97 -17.52
CA LEU A 260 -40.47 -19.84 -16.38
C LEU A 260 -40.70 -19.15 -15.04
N ARG A 261 -40.46 -17.83 -14.95
CA ARG A 261 -40.67 -17.05 -13.71
C ARG A 261 -42.14 -16.92 -13.37
N LEU A 262 -42.97 -16.79 -14.40
CA LEU A 262 -44.42 -16.67 -14.29
C LEU A 262 -45.11 -18.03 -14.16
N GLY A 263 -44.36 -19.13 -14.22
CA GLY A 263 -44.92 -20.49 -14.23
C GLY A 263 -45.64 -20.86 -15.53
N GLU A 264 -45.39 -20.11 -16.61
CA GLU A 264 -46.04 -20.28 -17.91
C GLU A 264 -45.31 -21.32 -18.79
N VAL A 265 -45.28 -22.57 -18.32
CA VAL A 265 -44.77 -23.71 -19.11
C VAL A 265 -45.94 -24.34 -19.86
N ARG A 266 -45.82 -24.52 -21.17
CA ARG A 266 -46.86 -25.17 -21.96
C ARG A 266 -46.79 -26.69 -21.77
N ASP A 267 -47.93 -27.37 -21.97
CA ASP A 267 -48.02 -28.82 -21.83
C ASP A 267 -47.04 -29.58 -22.74
N ASP A 268 -46.75 -29.05 -23.94
CA ASP A 268 -45.77 -29.60 -24.88
C ASP A 268 -44.31 -29.34 -24.49
N GLU A 269 -44.04 -28.30 -23.69
CA GLU A 269 -42.72 -27.97 -23.16
C GLU A 269 -42.41 -28.69 -21.84
N TRP A 270 -43.43 -29.22 -21.15
CA TRP A 270 -43.29 -29.88 -19.86
C TRP A 270 -42.29 -31.05 -19.86
N PRO A 271 -42.24 -31.93 -20.89
CA PRO A 271 -41.24 -33.00 -20.96
C PRO A 271 -39.80 -32.48 -21.04
N VAL A 272 -39.56 -31.41 -21.81
CA VAL A 272 -38.22 -30.80 -21.96
C VAL A 272 -37.81 -30.10 -20.67
N PHE A 273 -38.76 -29.49 -19.98
CA PHE A 273 -38.54 -28.88 -18.67
C PHE A 273 -38.14 -29.91 -17.61
N THR A 274 -38.85 -31.05 -17.52
CA THR A 274 -38.52 -32.10 -16.55
C THR A 274 -37.20 -32.80 -16.87
N GLU A 275 -36.90 -33.03 -18.14
CA GLU A 275 -35.59 -33.53 -18.59
C GLU A 275 -34.45 -32.58 -18.20
N ALA A 276 -34.62 -31.27 -18.41
CA ALA A 276 -33.63 -30.27 -18.02
C ALA A 276 -33.39 -30.22 -16.50
N ILE A 277 -34.44 -30.40 -15.69
CA ILE A 277 -34.32 -30.50 -14.23
C ILE A 277 -33.50 -31.75 -13.85
N GLY A 278 -33.83 -32.91 -14.44
CA GLY A 278 -33.10 -34.15 -14.19
C GLY A 278 -31.62 -34.00 -14.53
N HIS A 279 -31.32 -33.47 -15.72
CA HIS A 279 -29.95 -33.24 -16.17
C HIS A 279 -29.19 -32.28 -15.25
N LEU A 280 -29.83 -31.19 -14.77
CA LEU A 280 -29.21 -30.24 -13.86
C LEU A 280 -28.97 -30.85 -12.46
N ALA A 281 -29.88 -31.70 -11.97
CA ALA A 281 -29.78 -32.34 -10.66
C ALA A 281 -28.59 -33.32 -10.56
N ASP A 282 -28.19 -33.91 -11.68
CA ASP A 282 -27.04 -34.83 -11.76
C ASP A 282 -25.69 -34.09 -11.89
N MET A 283 -25.68 -32.77 -12.12
CA MET A 283 -24.44 -32.00 -12.29
C MET A 283 -23.74 -31.72 -10.95
N PRO A 284 -22.39 -31.77 -10.90
CA PRO A 284 -21.62 -31.48 -9.69
C PRO A 284 -21.48 -29.96 -9.40
N ILE A 285 -22.61 -29.25 -9.30
CA ILE A 285 -22.69 -27.81 -9.01
C ILE A 285 -23.18 -27.60 -7.57
N TYR A 286 -22.40 -26.87 -6.79
CA TYR A 286 -22.70 -26.52 -5.40
C TYR A 286 -22.95 -25.02 -5.28
N ILE A 287 -24.13 -24.62 -4.82
CA ILE A 287 -24.56 -23.21 -4.73
C ILE A 287 -24.61 -22.79 -3.27
N ASP A 288 -24.12 -21.58 -2.99
CA ASP A 288 -24.24 -20.89 -1.71
C ASP A 288 -24.75 -19.47 -1.96
N ASP A 289 -25.94 -19.16 -1.46
CA ASP A 289 -26.59 -17.85 -1.56
C ASP A 289 -26.58 -17.05 -0.24
N THR A 290 -25.67 -17.40 0.68
CA THR A 290 -25.51 -16.67 1.96
C THR A 290 -25.16 -15.20 1.69
N PRO A 291 -26.00 -14.23 2.12
CA PRO A 291 -25.72 -12.82 1.90
C PRO A 291 -24.54 -12.34 2.75
N ALA A 292 -23.82 -11.33 2.27
CA ALA A 292 -22.72 -10.67 2.99
C ALA A 292 -21.60 -11.60 3.48
N LEU A 293 -21.35 -12.71 2.77
CA LEU A 293 -20.35 -13.72 3.11
C LEU A 293 -18.96 -13.10 3.32
N THR A 294 -18.31 -13.47 4.42
CA THR A 294 -16.92 -13.06 4.69
C THR A 294 -15.92 -13.93 3.92
N PRO A 295 -14.71 -13.43 3.60
CA PRO A 295 -13.69 -14.23 2.92
C PRO A 295 -13.28 -15.50 3.68
N ILE A 296 -13.33 -15.45 5.02
CA ILE A 296 -13.00 -16.60 5.87
C ILE A 296 -14.07 -17.69 5.71
N GLN A 297 -15.35 -17.32 5.76
CA GLN A 297 -16.45 -18.27 5.55
C GLN A 297 -16.40 -18.89 4.15
N LEU A 298 -16.19 -18.07 3.11
CA LEU A 298 -16.01 -18.55 1.73
C LEU A 298 -14.88 -19.58 1.64
N ARG A 299 -13.72 -19.26 2.22
CA ARG A 299 -12.55 -20.15 2.25
C ARG A 299 -12.84 -21.46 3.00
N THR A 300 -13.52 -21.40 4.15
CA THR A 300 -13.90 -22.60 4.93
C THR A 300 -14.83 -23.51 4.13
N LYS A 301 -15.85 -22.95 3.47
CA LYS A 301 -16.78 -23.72 2.62
C LYS A 301 -16.08 -24.35 1.42
N CYS A 302 -15.20 -23.60 0.73
CA CYS A 302 -14.41 -24.14 -0.38
C CYS A 302 -13.48 -25.28 0.06
N ARG A 303 -12.77 -25.13 1.18
CA ARG A 303 -11.89 -26.18 1.75
C ARG A 303 -12.66 -27.46 2.05
N ARG A 304 -13.83 -27.32 2.68
CA ARG A 304 -14.69 -28.46 3.02
C ARG A 304 -15.11 -29.21 1.77
N LEU A 305 -15.62 -28.49 0.76
CA LEU A 305 -16.04 -29.10 -0.50
C LEU A 305 -14.87 -29.76 -1.23
N HIS A 306 -13.71 -29.09 -1.32
CA HIS A 306 -12.51 -29.63 -1.94
C HIS A 306 -12.04 -30.93 -1.26
N SER A 307 -12.13 -31.01 0.08
CA SER A 307 -11.76 -32.23 0.83
C SER A 307 -12.78 -33.36 0.73
N GLU A 308 -14.08 -33.06 0.65
CA GLU A 308 -15.15 -34.07 0.65
C GLU A 308 -15.44 -34.64 -0.74
N ARG A 309 -15.34 -33.81 -1.79
CA ARG A 309 -15.83 -34.13 -3.14
C ARG A 309 -14.83 -33.77 -4.26
N GLY A 310 -13.72 -33.12 -3.94
CA GLY A 310 -12.90 -32.41 -4.92
C GLY A 310 -13.55 -31.08 -5.32
N LEU A 311 -12.75 -30.17 -5.86
CA LEU A 311 -13.21 -28.87 -6.35
C LEU A 311 -12.30 -28.46 -7.50
N ASP A 312 -12.88 -28.09 -8.64
CA ASP A 312 -12.13 -27.73 -9.85
C ASP A 312 -12.20 -26.24 -10.16
N ILE A 313 -13.29 -25.53 -9.80
CA ILE A 313 -13.42 -24.09 -10.03
C ILE A 313 -14.39 -23.44 -9.04
N VAL A 314 -14.09 -22.20 -8.67
CA VAL A 314 -14.93 -21.36 -7.82
C VAL A 314 -15.40 -20.13 -8.56
N PHE A 315 -16.71 -19.86 -8.52
CA PHE A 315 -17.35 -18.64 -9.03
C PHE A 315 -17.89 -17.80 -7.87
N VAL A 316 -17.62 -16.49 -7.87
CA VAL A 316 -18.09 -15.55 -6.84
C VAL A 316 -18.78 -14.35 -7.49
N ASP A 317 -20.08 -14.19 -7.28
CA ASP A 317 -20.90 -13.11 -7.83
C ASP A 317 -21.49 -12.22 -6.71
N TYR A 318 -20.98 -11.02 -6.43
CA TYR A 318 -19.78 -10.36 -6.94
C TYR A 318 -18.97 -9.74 -5.79
N LEU A 319 -17.68 -9.50 -6.03
CA LEU A 319 -16.66 -9.19 -5.02
C LEU A 319 -17.07 -8.10 -4.03
N GLN A 320 -17.68 -7.02 -4.53
CA GLN A 320 -18.09 -5.87 -3.73
C GLN A 320 -19.14 -6.22 -2.65
N LEU A 321 -19.92 -7.29 -2.74
CA LEU A 321 -20.93 -7.60 -1.71
C LEU A 321 -20.36 -8.39 -0.51
N MET A 322 -19.10 -8.81 -0.57
CA MET A 322 -18.43 -9.45 0.57
C MET A 322 -18.09 -8.42 1.65
N THR A 323 -18.18 -8.81 2.91
CA THR A 323 -17.79 -7.96 4.05
C THR A 323 -16.46 -8.41 4.64
N SER A 324 -15.58 -7.46 4.97
CA SER A 324 -14.28 -7.79 5.59
C SER A 324 -14.34 -8.21 7.06
N GLY A 325 -15.52 -8.25 7.70
CA GLY A 325 -15.69 -8.53 9.14
C GLY A 325 -15.14 -7.45 10.09
N GLN A 326 -14.26 -6.56 9.59
CA GLN A 326 -13.81 -5.34 10.26
C GLN A 326 -14.59 -4.14 9.72
N ARG A 327 -15.06 -3.24 10.59
CA ARG A 327 -15.58 -1.91 10.21
C ARG A 327 -14.42 -1.04 9.68
N ASN A 328 -14.02 -1.26 8.43
CA ASN A 328 -13.14 -0.35 7.71
C ASN A 328 -14.02 0.60 6.86
N GLU A 329 -13.85 1.90 7.02
CA GLU A 329 -14.62 2.93 6.29
C GLU A 329 -14.20 3.03 4.80
N ASN A 330 -13.16 2.30 4.38
CA ASN A 330 -12.53 2.47 3.07
C ASN A 330 -12.77 1.30 2.11
N ARG A 331 -13.69 1.49 1.18
CA ARG A 331 -14.09 0.51 0.16
C ARG A 331 -12.95 0.05 -0.75
N VAL A 332 -12.00 0.93 -1.05
CA VAL A 332 -10.82 0.66 -1.90
C VAL A 332 -9.91 -0.37 -1.23
N GLN A 333 -9.68 -0.21 0.08
CA GLN A 333 -8.88 -1.14 0.88
C GLN A 333 -9.60 -2.48 1.03
N GLU A 334 -10.92 -2.46 1.20
CA GLU A 334 -11.75 -3.67 1.27
C GLU A 334 -11.63 -4.50 -0.02
N VAL A 335 -11.83 -3.89 -1.20
CA VAL A 335 -11.69 -4.58 -2.50
C VAL A 335 -10.28 -5.14 -2.70
N SER A 336 -9.24 -4.38 -2.31
CA SER A 336 -7.84 -4.85 -2.39
C SER A 336 -7.56 -6.02 -1.45
N TYR A 337 -8.11 -5.99 -0.24
CA TYR A 337 -8.03 -7.10 0.71
C TYR A 337 -8.75 -8.35 0.21
N LEU A 338 -9.96 -8.18 -0.35
CA LEU A 338 -10.75 -9.26 -0.92
C LEU A 338 -10.02 -9.93 -2.09
N SER A 339 -9.49 -9.15 -3.03
CA SER A 339 -8.72 -9.66 -4.17
C SER A 339 -7.51 -10.49 -3.73
N ARG A 340 -6.73 -10.01 -2.74
CA ARG A 340 -5.61 -10.78 -2.16
C ARG A 340 -6.05 -12.07 -1.52
N THR A 341 -7.16 -12.04 -0.78
CA THR A 341 -7.68 -13.22 -0.08
C THR A 341 -8.17 -14.28 -1.06
N LEU A 342 -8.84 -13.88 -2.14
CA LEU A 342 -9.27 -14.78 -3.21
C LEU A 342 -8.08 -15.36 -3.99
N LYS A 343 -7.03 -14.57 -4.27
CA LYS A 343 -5.80 -15.08 -4.88
C LYS A 343 -5.08 -16.09 -3.97
N ALA A 344 -5.07 -15.83 -2.66
CA ALA A 344 -4.53 -16.77 -1.69
C ALA A 344 -5.34 -18.07 -1.66
N LEU A 345 -6.67 -18.01 -1.71
CA LEU A 345 -7.56 -19.17 -1.81
C LEU A 345 -7.28 -19.99 -3.07
N ALA A 346 -7.18 -19.34 -4.23
CA ALA A 346 -6.88 -19.99 -5.51
C ALA A 346 -5.59 -20.81 -5.43
N ARG A 347 -4.51 -20.20 -4.91
CA ARG A 347 -3.20 -20.86 -4.74
C ARG A 347 -3.18 -21.96 -3.69
N GLU A 348 -3.99 -21.81 -2.66
CA GLU A 348 -4.05 -22.76 -1.57
C GLU A 348 -4.71 -24.06 -2.00
N LEU A 349 -5.88 -23.96 -2.65
CA LEU A 349 -6.66 -25.09 -3.11
C LEU A 349 -6.20 -25.62 -4.48
N ASP A 350 -5.28 -24.92 -5.14
CA ASP A 350 -4.82 -25.21 -6.51
C ASP A 350 -5.98 -25.26 -7.52
N VAL A 351 -6.90 -24.29 -7.43
CA VAL A 351 -8.08 -24.16 -8.31
C VAL A 351 -8.19 -22.75 -8.89
N PRO A 352 -8.70 -22.58 -10.12
CA PRO A 352 -9.14 -21.28 -10.60
C PRO A 352 -10.25 -20.69 -9.72
N VAL A 353 -10.14 -19.40 -9.43
CA VAL A 353 -11.19 -18.62 -8.78
C VAL A 353 -11.60 -17.49 -9.71
N MET A 354 -12.84 -17.50 -10.19
CA MET A 354 -13.42 -16.43 -10.97
C MET A 354 -14.37 -15.58 -10.12
N THR A 355 -14.18 -14.27 -10.14
CA THR A 355 -15.05 -13.33 -9.42
C THR A 355 -15.60 -12.26 -10.35
N ALA A 356 -16.89 -11.96 -10.21
CA ALA A 356 -17.48 -10.80 -10.86
C ALA A 356 -17.08 -9.51 -10.14
N SER A 357 -16.88 -8.45 -10.92
CA SER A 357 -16.70 -7.10 -10.40
C SER A 357 -17.58 -6.09 -11.15
N GLN A 358 -18.19 -5.17 -10.41
CA GLN A 358 -18.98 -4.12 -11.01
C GLN A 358 -18.12 -2.92 -11.41
N LEU A 359 -18.26 -2.45 -12.66
CA LEU A 359 -17.59 -1.25 -13.14
C LEU A 359 -18.26 0.04 -12.65
N SER A 360 -17.45 1.09 -12.48
CA SER A 360 -17.94 2.43 -12.14
C SER A 360 -18.83 3.01 -13.25
N ARG A 361 -19.63 4.05 -12.93
CA ARG A 361 -20.45 4.76 -13.93
C ARG A 361 -19.61 5.63 -14.89
N ALA A 362 -18.32 5.84 -14.60
CA ALA A 362 -17.45 6.72 -15.38
C ALA A 362 -17.28 6.25 -16.84
N VAL A 363 -17.42 4.95 -17.10
CA VAL A 363 -17.39 4.36 -18.45
C VAL A 363 -18.45 5.00 -19.36
N GLU A 364 -19.61 5.35 -18.82
CA GLU A 364 -20.73 5.92 -19.58
C GLU A 364 -20.52 7.40 -19.94
N GLN A 365 -19.59 8.08 -19.27
CA GLN A 365 -19.28 9.50 -19.48
C GLN A 365 -18.25 9.72 -20.59
N ARG A 366 -17.53 8.67 -21.00
CA ARG A 366 -16.58 8.75 -22.12
C ARG A 366 -17.31 8.71 -23.46
N GLN A 367 -16.70 9.34 -24.47
CA GLN A 367 -17.14 9.17 -25.86
C GLN A 367 -17.06 7.70 -26.28
N ASP A 368 -15.94 7.05 -25.96
CA ASP A 368 -15.80 5.59 -26.12
C ASP A 368 -16.21 4.87 -24.83
N LYS A 369 -17.32 4.12 -24.94
CA LYS A 369 -17.96 3.38 -23.85
C LYS A 369 -17.41 1.97 -23.68
N VAL A 370 -16.40 1.57 -24.45
CA VAL A 370 -15.71 0.29 -24.29
C VAL A 370 -14.92 0.30 -22.97
N PRO A 371 -15.11 -0.70 -22.08
CA PRO A 371 -14.38 -0.77 -20.82
C PRO A 371 -12.87 -1.02 -21.01
N ILE A 372 -12.06 -0.39 -20.17
CA ILE A 372 -10.61 -0.54 -20.10
C ILE A 372 -10.17 -0.86 -18.66
N LEU A 373 -8.91 -1.27 -18.47
CA LEU A 373 -8.37 -1.61 -17.14
C LEU A 373 -8.62 -0.51 -16.11
N SER A 374 -8.54 0.76 -16.51
CA SER A 374 -8.81 1.87 -15.60
C SER A 374 -10.26 2.00 -15.13
N ASP A 375 -11.20 1.24 -15.69
CA ASP A 375 -12.60 1.23 -15.27
C ASP A 375 -12.86 0.18 -14.18
N LEU A 376 -12.02 -0.86 -14.18
CA LEU A 376 -11.85 -1.74 -13.02
C LEU A 376 -11.11 -1.00 -11.90
N ARG A 377 -10.23 -0.05 -12.27
CA ARG A 377 -9.52 0.81 -11.34
C ARG A 377 -10.50 1.81 -10.72
N GLU A 378 -10.57 1.75 -9.40
CA GLU A 378 -10.79 2.95 -8.61
C GLU A 378 -9.47 3.71 -8.37
N SER A 379 -8.35 3.31 -8.98
CA SER A 379 -7.03 3.88 -8.72
C SER A 379 -6.63 4.99 -9.70
N GLY A 380 -6.20 6.10 -9.12
CA GLY A 380 -5.71 7.23 -9.89
C GLY A 380 -4.24 7.18 -10.21
N CYS A 381 -3.81 8.16 -11.00
CA CYS A 381 -2.49 8.28 -11.57
C CYS A 381 -1.97 9.71 -11.37
N LEU A 382 -0.66 9.88 -11.37
CA LEU A 382 0.02 11.17 -11.19
C LEU A 382 0.60 11.64 -12.51
N THR A 383 0.80 12.94 -12.70
CA THR A 383 1.44 13.43 -13.94
C THR A 383 2.94 13.11 -13.97
N GLY A 384 3.49 12.90 -15.16
CA GLY A 384 4.87 12.44 -15.33
C GLY A 384 5.97 13.31 -14.69
N ASP A 385 5.70 14.60 -14.51
CA ASP A 385 6.57 15.58 -13.84
C ASP A 385 6.52 15.52 -12.31
N THR A 386 5.64 14.70 -11.73
CA THR A 386 5.52 14.58 -10.27
C THR A 386 6.78 13.96 -9.68
N LEU A 387 7.42 14.69 -8.76
CA LEU A 387 8.66 14.27 -8.11
C LEU A 387 8.39 13.24 -7.01
N ILE A 388 8.99 12.05 -7.14
CA ILE A 388 8.96 10.98 -6.15
C ILE A 388 10.17 11.10 -5.23
N GLN A 389 9.95 10.96 -3.91
CA GLN A 389 11.06 10.96 -2.95
C GLN A 389 11.76 9.60 -2.93
N LEU A 390 13.05 9.60 -3.29
CA LEU A 390 13.91 8.42 -3.19
C LEU A 390 14.55 8.32 -1.81
N TYR A 391 14.90 7.08 -1.42
CA TYR A 391 15.54 6.77 -0.14
C TYR A 391 16.91 7.45 0.06
N ASP A 392 17.67 7.62 -1.03
CA ASP A 392 18.99 8.26 -1.04
C ASP A 392 18.93 9.81 -0.95
N GLY A 393 17.72 10.37 -0.78
CA GLY A 393 17.48 11.80 -0.69
C GLY A 393 17.19 12.47 -2.04
N ARG A 394 17.51 11.84 -3.18
CA ARG A 394 17.18 12.38 -4.50
C ARG A 394 15.68 12.43 -4.72
N ARG A 395 15.26 13.27 -5.68
CA ARG A 395 13.87 13.39 -6.12
C ARG A 395 13.83 13.24 -7.62
N ALA A 396 13.03 12.29 -8.10
CA ALA A 396 12.97 11.96 -9.52
C ALA A 396 11.54 12.08 -10.04
N PRO A 397 11.31 12.68 -11.22
CA PRO A 397 10.03 12.62 -11.89
C PRO A 397 9.57 11.16 -12.07
N ILE A 398 8.29 10.87 -11.80
CA ILE A 398 7.74 9.51 -11.90
C ILE A 398 7.96 8.88 -13.29
N LYS A 399 7.93 9.69 -14.36
CA LYS A 399 8.19 9.21 -15.72
C LYS A 399 9.61 8.66 -15.91
N ASP A 400 10.59 9.20 -15.20
CA ASP A 400 11.99 8.80 -15.32
C ASP A 400 12.26 7.47 -14.59
N LEU A 401 11.37 7.08 -13.66
CA LEU A 401 11.46 5.82 -12.92
C LEU A 401 11.01 4.60 -13.71
N VAL A 402 10.33 4.79 -14.86
CA VAL A 402 9.84 3.70 -15.70
C VAL A 402 10.99 2.80 -16.21
N ALA A 403 12.16 3.38 -16.48
CA ALA A 403 13.31 2.67 -17.04
C ALA A 403 14.22 2.01 -15.99
N VAL A 404 14.12 2.38 -14.71
CA VAL A 404 15.11 2.05 -13.66
C VAL A 404 14.51 1.36 -12.43
N ALA A 405 13.26 0.91 -12.51
CA ALA A 405 12.47 0.50 -11.34
C ALA A 405 13.09 -0.61 -10.47
N ASP A 406 13.82 -1.56 -11.05
CA ASP A 406 14.24 -2.80 -10.38
C ASP A 406 15.21 -2.61 -9.20
N ASN A 407 15.89 -1.46 -9.12
CA ASN A 407 16.92 -1.14 -8.12
C ASN A 407 16.69 0.18 -7.37
N VAL A 408 15.47 0.73 -7.40
CA VAL A 408 15.16 2.00 -6.74
C VAL A 408 14.40 1.76 -5.45
N GLN A 409 14.78 2.46 -4.39
CA GLN A 409 14.01 2.55 -3.15
C GLN A 409 13.38 3.93 -3.04
N VAL A 410 12.10 3.96 -2.69
CA VAL A 410 11.30 5.17 -2.46
C VAL A 410 10.92 5.26 -1.00
N MET A 411 10.55 6.46 -0.55
CA MET A 411 10.01 6.63 0.80
C MET A 411 8.50 6.35 0.82
N ALA A 412 8.07 5.51 1.76
CA ALA A 412 6.68 5.12 1.97
C ALA A 412 6.29 5.28 3.45
N LEU A 413 5.02 5.56 3.71
CA LEU A 413 4.48 5.62 5.06
C LEU A 413 4.08 4.22 5.54
N ASN A 414 4.60 3.81 6.69
CA ASN A 414 4.11 2.63 7.38
C ASN A 414 2.90 3.02 8.24
N GLU A 415 1.69 2.67 7.80
CA GLU A 415 0.43 3.05 8.48
C GLU A 415 0.28 2.45 9.90
N LYS A 416 1.10 1.47 10.28
CA LYS A 416 1.07 0.87 11.64
C LYS A 416 1.91 1.66 12.65
N THR A 417 3.06 2.15 12.21
CA THR A 417 4.02 2.90 13.05
C THR A 417 3.87 4.41 12.87
N TRP A 418 3.26 4.85 11.76
CA TRP A 418 3.17 6.24 11.31
C TRP A 418 4.53 6.89 11.02
N THR A 419 5.51 6.07 10.62
CA THR A 419 6.87 6.48 10.25
C THR A 419 7.10 6.33 8.74
N LEU A 420 7.96 7.18 8.17
CA LEU A 420 8.35 7.12 6.77
C LEU A 420 9.57 6.20 6.60
N GLU A 421 9.39 5.07 5.93
CA GLU A 421 10.38 4.00 5.81
C GLU A 421 10.78 3.77 4.34
N PRO A 422 12.00 3.28 4.07
CA PRO A 422 12.40 2.88 2.73
C PRO A 422 11.62 1.67 2.25
N ALA A 423 11.11 1.75 1.03
CA ALA A 423 10.37 0.69 0.37
C ALA A 423 10.90 0.46 -1.04
N ARG A 424 11.00 -0.82 -1.43
CA ARG A 424 11.50 -1.18 -2.77
C ARG A 424 10.44 -0.87 -3.81
N LEU A 425 10.82 -0.11 -4.84
CA LEU A 425 10.00 0.08 -6.03
C LEU A 425 10.00 -1.22 -6.83
N ARG A 426 8.82 -1.70 -7.22
CA ARG A 426 8.70 -2.88 -8.10
C ARG A 426 8.59 -2.49 -9.56
N LYS A 427 7.77 -1.48 -9.85
CA LYS A 427 7.50 -1.05 -11.22
C LYS A 427 6.96 0.37 -11.25
N ALA A 428 7.29 1.12 -12.30
CA ALA A 428 6.60 2.35 -12.69
C ALA A 428 6.22 2.23 -14.17
N TRP A 429 5.07 2.78 -14.59
CA TRP A 429 4.63 2.71 -15.99
C TRP A 429 3.72 3.89 -16.37
N CYS A 430 3.70 4.21 -17.66
CA CYS A 430 2.74 5.15 -18.23
C CYS A 430 1.37 4.48 -18.35
N THR A 431 0.31 5.18 -17.94
CA THR A 431 -1.10 4.74 -18.08
C THR A 431 -1.81 5.47 -19.23
N GLY A 432 -1.10 6.33 -19.98
CA GLY A 432 -1.64 7.11 -21.09
C GLY A 432 -2.04 8.52 -20.68
N VAL A 433 -2.80 9.22 -21.53
CA VAL A 433 -3.26 10.60 -21.30
C VAL A 433 -4.61 10.59 -20.59
N LYS A 434 -4.74 11.37 -19.50
CA LYS A 434 -5.99 11.49 -18.75
C LYS A 434 -6.26 12.94 -18.34
N PRO A 435 -7.53 13.30 -18.08
CA PRO A 435 -7.86 14.53 -17.37
C PRO A 435 -7.23 14.53 -15.96
N VAL A 436 -6.61 15.64 -15.60
CA VAL A 436 -5.93 15.81 -14.31
C VAL A 436 -6.42 17.06 -13.59
N PHE A 437 -6.21 17.07 -12.28
CA PHE A 437 -6.58 18.13 -11.38
C PHE A 437 -5.35 18.55 -10.59
N THR A 438 -5.17 19.85 -10.42
CA THR A 438 -4.18 20.40 -9.50
C THR A 438 -4.76 20.45 -8.10
N LEU A 439 -4.14 19.75 -7.16
CA LEU A 439 -4.40 19.84 -5.74
C LEU A 439 -3.29 20.65 -5.08
N ARG A 440 -3.63 21.66 -4.27
CA ARG A 440 -2.67 22.48 -3.51
C ARG A 440 -3.04 22.60 -2.03
N THR A 441 -2.07 22.44 -1.14
CA THR A 441 -2.25 22.48 0.32
C THR A 441 -2.00 23.89 0.92
N GLN A 442 -2.32 24.12 2.19
CA GLN A 442 -2.08 25.42 2.85
C GLN A 442 -0.60 25.74 3.08
N LEU A 443 0.27 24.74 3.19
CA LEU A 443 1.71 24.92 3.11
C LEU A 443 2.18 25.24 1.69
N GLY A 444 1.34 25.06 0.67
CA GLY A 444 1.68 25.34 -0.73
C GLY A 444 2.31 24.15 -1.45
N ARG A 445 2.25 22.93 -0.88
CA ARG A 445 2.57 21.71 -1.64
C ARG A 445 1.53 21.52 -2.73
N SER A 446 1.96 21.01 -3.88
CA SER A 446 1.10 20.87 -5.04
C SER A 446 1.39 19.55 -5.76
N VAL A 447 0.34 18.88 -6.20
CA VAL A 447 0.43 17.67 -7.02
C VAL A 447 -0.67 17.69 -8.07
N ARG A 448 -0.39 17.12 -9.23
CA ARG A 448 -1.34 16.93 -10.33
C ARG A 448 -1.66 15.45 -10.45
N ALA A 449 -2.95 15.13 -10.38
CA ALA A 449 -3.41 13.76 -10.34
C ALA A 449 -4.75 13.59 -11.06
N SER A 450 -5.09 12.37 -11.49
CA SER A 450 -6.43 12.07 -11.99
C SER A 450 -7.48 12.16 -10.87
N ALA A 451 -8.74 12.40 -11.24
CA ALA A 451 -9.87 12.55 -10.31
C ALA A 451 -9.99 11.40 -9.28
N ASN A 452 -9.67 10.19 -9.68
CA ASN A 452 -9.75 8.99 -8.85
C ASN A 452 -8.48 8.71 -8.02
N HIS A 453 -7.49 9.62 -7.97
CA HIS A 453 -6.28 9.37 -7.19
C HIS A 453 -6.54 9.45 -5.68
N PRO A 454 -6.25 8.38 -4.91
CA PRO A 454 -6.39 8.38 -3.45
C PRO A 454 -5.32 9.22 -2.75
N PHE A 455 -5.74 9.98 -1.73
CA PHE A 455 -4.88 10.70 -0.77
C PHE A 455 -5.24 10.28 0.65
N LEU A 456 -4.23 10.15 1.52
CA LEU A 456 -4.46 9.72 2.89
C LEU A 456 -5.07 10.87 3.70
N THR A 457 -6.28 10.66 4.21
CA THR A 457 -7.00 11.58 5.11
C THR A 457 -7.12 10.98 6.51
N PRO A 458 -7.53 11.75 7.53
CA PRO A 458 -7.78 11.21 8.88
C PRO A 458 -8.83 10.09 8.94
N SER A 459 -9.73 10.01 7.97
CA SER A 459 -10.72 8.93 7.80
C SER A 459 -10.25 7.85 6.81
N GLY A 460 -8.94 7.78 6.53
CA GLY A 460 -8.35 6.87 5.56
C GLY A 460 -8.20 7.47 4.15
N TRP A 461 -7.84 6.63 3.17
CA TRP A 461 -7.62 7.06 1.79
C TRP A 461 -8.91 7.51 1.09
N ARG A 462 -8.95 8.73 0.56
CA ARG A 462 -10.09 9.28 -0.20
C ARG A 462 -9.63 9.76 -1.57
N ARG A 463 -10.48 9.58 -2.59
CA ARG A 463 -10.18 9.99 -3.97
C ARG A 463 -10.19 11.51 -4.10
N LEU A 464 -9.38 12.05 -5.01
CA LEU A 464 -9.30 13.49 -5.28
C LEU A 464 -10.68 14.11 -5.53
N ASP A 465 -11.53 13.46 -6.32
CA ASP A 465 -12.89 13.91 -6.63
C ASP A 465 -13.89 13.86 -5.46
N GLN A 466 -13.52 13.20 -4.36
CA GLN A 466 -14.28 13.21 -3.12
C GLN A 466 -13.77 14.26 -2.13
N LEU A 467 -12.59 14.82 -2.36
CA LEU A 467 -11.97 15.80 -1.48
C LEU A 467 -12.49 17.20 -1.76
N GLN A 468 -12.53 18.02 -0.71
CA GLN A 468 -12.92 19.42 -0.82
C GLN A 468 -11.90 20.33 -0.13
N ARG A 469 -11.95 21.62 -0.46
CA ARG A 469 -11.15 22.63 0.22
C ARG A 469 -11.44 22.60 1.72
N GLY A 470 -10.39 22.51 2.53
CA GLY A 470 -10.48 22.41 3.99
C GLY A 470 -10.27 21.01 4.56
N ASP A 471 -10.42 19.96 3.74
CA ASP A 471 -10.09 18.58 4.12
C ASP A 471 -8.60 18.44 4.44
N PHE A 472 -8.27 17.53 5.36
CA PHE A 472 -6.89 17.23 5.73
C PHE A 472 -6.33 16.08 4.90
N ILE A 473 -5.09 16.24 4.44
CA ILE A 473 -4.30 15.17 3.81
C ILE A 473 -2.93 15.02 4.48
N ALA A 474 -2.36 13.83 4.39
CA ALA A 474 -1.07 13.48 4.98
C ALA A 474 0.10 13.95 4.10
N LEU A 475 1.01 14.71 4.71
CA LEU A 475 2.29 15.13 4.16
C LEU A 475 3.42 14.58 5.04
N PRO A 476 4.65 14.46 4.52
CA PRO A 476 5.84 14.27 5.35
C PRO A 476 6.04 15.45 6.30
N ARG A 477 6.34 15.14 7.56
CA ARG A 477 6.74 16.11 8.59
C ARG A 477 8.26 16.20 8.71
N THR A 478 8.92 15.06 8.61
CA THR A 478 10.34 14.82 8.90
C THR A 478 10.89 13.76 7.96
N TRP A 479 12.22 13.69 7.85
CA TRP A 479 12.92 12.79 6.93
C TRP A 479 14.07 12.06 7.65
N GLU A 480 13.81 11.51 8.83
CA GLU A 480 14.84 10.89 9.68
C GLU A 480 15.48 9.65 9.04
N HIS A 481 14.71 8.92 8.24
CA HIS A 481 15.13 7.66 7.64
C HIS A 481 15.79 7.78 6.26
N LEU A 482 16.08 8.98 5.74
CA LEU A 482 16.81 9.11 4.45
C LEU A 482 18.29 8.73 4.58
N ASP A 483 18.84 8.02 3.59
CA ASP A 483 20.28 7.73 3.51
C ASP A 483 21.06 8.91 2.94
N THR A 484 21.30 9.91 3.79
CA THR A 484 22.03 11.13 3.42
C THR A 484 23.23 11.38 4.32
N ARG A 485 23.81 10.30 4.88
CA ARG A 485 24.86 10.39 5.91
C ARG A 485 26.21 10.86 5.36
N ARG A 486 26.42 10.83 4.05
CA ARG A 486 27.69 11.22 3.40
C ARG A 486 27.58 12.61 2.80
N ALA A 487 28.35 13.56 3.35
CA ALA A 487 28.54 14.86 2.72
C ALA A 487 29.41 14.71 1.46
N THR A 488 28.94 15.24 0.33
CA THR A 488 29.73 15.30 -0.92
C THR A 488 30.16 16.72 -1.27
N LEU A 489 29.55 17.73 -0.65
CA LEU A 489 29.96 19.13 -0.76
C LEU A 489 30.51 19.63 0.58
N THR A 490 31.52 20.50 0.52
CA THR A 490 32.09 21.14 1.71
C THR A 490 31.23 22.32 2.18
N GLU A 491 31.38 22.71 3.44
CA GLU A 491 30.70 23.89 4.00
C GLU A 491 30.96 25.16 3.20
N SER A 492 32.21 25.34 2.74
CA SER A 492 32.59 26.49 1.91
C SER A 492 31.91 26.46 0.55
N GLN A 493 31.87 25.29 -0.12
CA GLN A 493 31.19 25.13 -1.40
C GLN A 493 29.71 25.49 -1.30
N VAL A 494 29.01 24.98 -0.29
CA VAL A 494 27.58 25.28 -0.14
C VAL A 494 27.31 26.72 0.33
N ALA A 495 28.22 27.32 1.08
CA ALA A 495 28.14 28.72 1.46
C ALA A 495 28.27 29.65 0.24
N LEU A 496 29.30 29.44 -0.58
CA LEU A 496 29.49 30.21 -1.82
C LEU A 496 28.30 30.01 -2.76
N LEU A 497 27.82 28.77 -2.88
CA LEU A 497 26.64 28.44 -3.68
C LEU A 497 25.40 29.22 -3.21
N GLY A 498 25.14 29.29 -1.91
CA GLY A 498 24.03 30.06 -1.35
C GLY A 498 24.08 31.54 -1.73
N HIS A 499 25.27 32.16 -1.66
CA HIS A 499 25.46 33.55 -2.07
C HIS A 499 25.30 33.77 -3.57
N LEU A 500 25.90 32.91 -4.40
CA LEU A 500 25.81 33.03 -5.86
C LEU A 500 24.40 32.75 -6.39
N LEU A 501 23.66 31.85 -5.75
CA LEU A 501 22.27 31.56 -6.12
C LEU A 501 21.34 32.72 -5.70
N GLY A 502 21.61 33.42 -4.61
CA GLY A 502 20.86 34.62 -4.22
C GLY A 502 21.22 35.85 -5.05
N ASP A 503 22.34 36.51 -4.73
CA ASP A 503 22.74 37.81 -5.30
C ASP A 503 23.87 37.71 -6.35
N GLY A 504 24.21 36.49 -6.78
CA GLY A 504 25.16 36.28 -7.86
C GLY A 504 24.59 36.55 -9.25
N CYS A 505 25.45 37.04 -10.14
CA CYS A 505 25.24 37.13 -11.58
C CYS A 505 26.21 36.17 -12.27
N THR A 506 25.67 35.10 -12.85
CA THR A 506 26.41 33.99 -13.48
C THR A 506 26.03 33.82 -14.95
N LEU A 507 25.55 34.91 -15.59
CA LEU A 507 25.12 34.89 -16.99
C LEU A 507 26.32 34.77 -17.95
N PRO A 508 26.23 34.03 -19.07
CA PRO A 508 27.40 33.69 -19.89
C PRO A 508 28.15 34.88 -20.51
N ARG A 509 27.48 36.02 -20.68
CA ARG A 509 28.05 37.26 -21.26
C ARG A 509 28.42 38.31 -20.22
N HIS A 510 28.34 37.98 -18.94
CA HIS A 510 28.65 38.87 -17.83
C HIS A 510 29.82 38.33 -17.04
N ALA A 511 30.59 39.22 -16.40
CA ALA A 511 31.56 38.82 -15.40
C ALA A 511 30.83 38.10 -14.25
N ILE A 512 31.39 37.01 -13.75
CA ILE A 512 30.87 36.34 -12.56
C ILE A 512 31.06 37.27 -11.39
N GLN A 513 29.95 37.74 -10.83
CA GLN A 513 29.97 38.78 -9.81
C GLN A 513 28.88 38.56 -8.78
N TYR A 514 29.16 38.97 -7.54
CA TYR A 514 28.22 38.99 -6.43
C TYR A 514 28.02 40.44 -5.97
N THR A 515 26.78 40.82 -5.68
CA THR A 515 26.44 42.19 -5.28
C THR A 515 25.81 42.20 -3.90
N THR A 516 26.27 43.08 -3.01
CA THR A 516 25.70 43.23 -1.66
C THR A 516 25.84 44.65 -1.18
N ASN A 517 24.96 45.12 -0.28
CA ASN A 517 25.13 46.40 0.40
C ASN A 517 26.07 46.33 1.61
N ASP A 518 26.51 45.12 1.99
CA ASP A 518 27.29 44.87 3.19
C ASP A 518 28.72 44.40 2.86
N LYS A 519 29.71 45.10 3.45
CA LYS A 519 31.14 44.82 3.21
C LYS A 519 31.59 43.46 3.76
N ILE A 520 31.07 43.05 4.93
CA ILE A 520 31.40 41.77 5.57
C ILE A 520 30.93 40.62 4.68
N LEU A 521 29.75 40.73 4.08
CA LEU A 521 29.27 39.73 3.12
C LEU A 521 30.12 39.70 1.83
N ALA A 522 30.58 40.87 1.35
CA ALA A 522 31.47 40.94 0.19
C ALA A 522 32.82 40.26 0.46
N GLU A 523 33.41 40.51 1.63
CA GLU A 523 34.64 39.87 2.08
C GLU A 523 34.44 38.36 2.30
N CYS A 524 33.30 37.95 2.87
CA CYS A 524 32.93 36.55 3.05
C CYS A 524 32.90 35.80 1.70
N VAL A 525 32.20 36.33 0.69
CA VAL A 525 32.14 35.70 -0.64
C VAL A 525 33.52 35.63 -1.30
N ALA A 526 34.34 36.68 -1.18
CA ALA A 526 35.70 36.68 -1.72
C ALA A 526 36.59 35.63 -1.05
N ASN A 527 36.48 35.46 0.27
CA ASN A 527 37.24 34.47 1.02
C ASN A 527 36.78 33.04 0.70
N LEU A 528 35.47 32.79 0.72
CA LEU A 528 34.91 31.48 0.32
C LEU A 528 35.35 31.06 -1.07
N ALA A 529 35.37 32.00 -2.03
CA ALA A 529 35.85 31.70 -3.38
C ALA A 529 37.35 31.37 -3.40
N LYS A 530 38.19 32.08 -2.63
CA LYS A 530 39.62 31.75 -2.50
C LYS A 530 39.83 30.39 -1.84
N ASP A 531 39.01 30.04 -0.85
CA ASP A 531 39.12 28.77 -0.14
C ASP A 531 38.79 27.57 -1.06
N ILE A 532 37.85 27.74 -1.99
CA ILE A 532 37.44 26.67 -2.93
C ILE A 532 38.39 26.58 -4.12
N PHE A 533 38.76 27.71 -4.73
CA PHE A 533 39.43 27.75 -6.03
C PHE A 533 40.91 28.15 -5.94
N GLY A 534 41.40 28.56 -4.77
CA GLY A 534 42.79 28.93 -4.53
C GLY A 534 43.31 29.98 -5.51
N ALA A 535 44.51 29.73 -6.06
CA ALA A 535 45.18 30.61 -7.00
C ALA A 535 44.52 30.69 -8.40
N ALA A 536 43.54 29.82 -8.70
CA ALA A 536 42.88 29.80 -10.00
C ALA A 536 41.98 31.02 -10.24
N ILE A 537 41.60 31.73 -9.18
CA ILE A 537 40.82 32.96 -9.23
C ILE A 537 41.50 34.10 -8.46
N ASN A 538 41.14 35.33 -8.80
CA ASN A 538 41.53 36.53 -8.09
C ASN A 538 40.30 37.40 -7.78
N PRO A 539 39.61 37.15 -6.64
CA PRO A 539 38.43 37.93 -6.25
C PRO A 539 38.77 39.39 -5.99
N ARG A 540 38.07 40.30 -6.66
CA ARG A 540 38.23 41.76 -6.52
C ARG A 540 36.97 42.36 -5.93
N ILE A 541 37.12 43.11 -4.83
CA ILE A 541 36.02 43.81 -4.16
C ILE A 541 36.08 45.29 -4.56
N GLU A 542 35.03 45.78 -5.20
CA GLU A 542 34.91 47.17 -5.62
C GLU A 542 33.66 47.82 -5.01
N ARG A 543 33.82 49.06 -4.52
CA ARG A 543 32.69 49.84 -4.01
C ARG A 543 32.03 50.60 -5.16
N GLN A 544 30.75 50.35 -5.38
CA GLN A 544 29.92 50.97 -6.42
C GLN A 544 28.80 51.77 -5.76
N ARG A 545 29.02 53.08 -5.57
CA ARG A 545 28.09 54.00 -4.86
C ARG A 545 27.71 53.48 -3.46
N GLN A 546 26.55 52.83 -3.35
CA GLN A 546 25.91 52.35 -2.11
C GLN A 546 26.04 50.82 -1.91
N TRP A 547 26.64 50.09 -2.85
CA TRP A 547 26.84 48.64 -2.75
C TRP A 547 28.30 48.24 -3.04
N TRP A 548 28.64 47.01 -2.69
CA TRP A 548 29.90 46.34 -2.93
C TRP A 548 29.69 45.27 -4.00
N GLN A 549 30.63 45.22 -4.95
CA GLN A 549 30.63 44.24 -6.02
C GLN A 549 31.88 43.38 -5.90
N VAL A 550 31.69 42.06 -5.89
CA VAL A 550 32.77 41.08 -5.82
C VAL A 550 32.89 40.42 -7.18
N PHE A 551 33.97 40.69 -7.90
CA PHE A 551 34.27 40.05 -9.18
C PHE A 551 35.10 38.79 -8.96
N LEU A 552 34.57 37.63 -9.38
CA LEU A 552 35.25 36.34 -9.30
C LEU A 552 36.00 36.07 -10.61
N SER A 553 37.05 36.85 -10.86
CA SER A 553 37.86 36.76 -12.08
C SER A 553 38.78 35.55 -12.04
N ALA A 554 38.92 34.84 -13.17
CA ALA A 554 39.97 33.83 -13.33
C ALA A 554 41.35 34.50 -13.39
N THR A 555 42.37 33.84 -12.85
CA THR A 555 43.77 34.30 -12.93
C THR A 555 44.37 34.03 -14.31
N ALA A 556 43.88 32.99 -15.01
CA ALA A 556 44.30 32.64 -16.36
C ALA A 556 43.58 33.46 -17.45
N HIS A 557 44.24 33.65 -18.60
CA HIS A 557 43.62 34.24 -19.79
C HIS A 557 42.57 33.27 -20.37
N LEU A 558 41.30 33.68 -20.31
CA LEU A 558 40.19 32.93 -20.90
C LEU A 558 40.29 32.96 -22.43
N THR A 559 40.73 31.85 -23.03
CA THR A 559 40.83 31.62 -24.48
C THR A 559 39.89 30.50 -24.92
N HIS A 560 39.85 30.15 -26.20
CA HIS A 560 38.95 29.10 -26.70
C HIS A 560 39.19 27.76 -25.97
N GLY A 561 38.18 27.29 -25.24
CA GLY A 561 38.24 26.05 -24.45
C GLY A 561 38.66 26.22 -22.97
N ILE A 562 39.09 27.41 -22.54
CA ILE A 562 39.45 27.69 -21.14
C ILE A 562 38.34 28.53 -20.50
N ARG A 563 37.59 27.94 -19.56
CA ARG A 563 36.52 28.62 -18.82
C ARG A 563 37.00 29.12 -17.47
N ASN A 564 36.23 30.06 -16.91
CA ASN A 564 36.42 30.50 -15.53
C ASN A 564 36.13 29.29 -14.59
N PRO A 565 37.00 28.97 -13.62
CA PRO A 565 36.79 27.84 -12.70
C PRO A 565 35.44 27.86 -11.98
N VAL A 566 34.94 29.06 -11.63
CA VAL A 566 33.62 29.22 -11.00
C VAL A 566 32.51 28.90 -12.00
N ALA A 567 32.67 29.26 -13.27
CA ALA A 567 31.69 28.91 -14.31
C ALA A 567 31.64 27.40 -14.57
N GLU A 568 32.80 26.76 -14.62
CA GLU A 568 32.92 25.31 -14.80
C GLU A 568 32.26 24.55 -13.64
N TRP A 569 32.55 24.96 -12.40
CA TRP A 569 31.90 24.41 -11.21
C TRP A 569 30.37 24.60 -11.22
N LEU A 570 29.87 25.77 -11.62
CA LEU A 570 28.42 26.01 -11.73
C LEU A 570 27.77 25.23 -12.87
N ASP A 571 28.50 24.93 -13.95
CA ASP A 571 28.08 24.07 -15.04
C ASP A 571 27.92 22.62 -14.57
N GLU A 572 28.90 22.09 -13.81
CA GLU A 572 28.84 20.76 -13.19
C GLU A 572 27.63 20.62 -12.26
N LEU A 573 27.30 21.69 -11.53
CA LEU A 573 26.11 21.76 -10.67
C LEU A 573 24.81 22.01 -11.46
N GLY A 574 24.87 22.23 -12.77
CA GLY A 574 23.71 22.46 -13.63
C GLY A 574 22.97 23.78 -13.37
N ILE A 575 23.66 24.80 -12.86
CA ILE A 575 23.07 26.09 -12.45
C ILE A 575 23.76 27.31 -13.06
N TRP A 576 24.70 27.10 -13.98
CA TRP A 576 25.29 28.18 -14.77
C TRP A 576 24.27 28.89 -15.66
N GLY A 577 24.41 30.20 -15.82
CA GLY A 577 23.65 30.98 -16.79
C GLY A 577 22.17 31.18 -16.50
N LEU A 578 21.68 30.76 -15.33
CA LEU A 578 20.26 30.86 -14.97
C LEU A 578 19.87 32.30 -14.63
N ARG A 579 18.75 32.77 -15.19
CA ARG A 579 18.12 34.04 -14.78
C ARG A 579 17.37 33.86 -13.47
N SER A 580 16.99 34.96 -12.83
CA SER A 580 16.37 34.96 -11.49
C SER A 580 15.13 34.06 -11.34
N TYR A 581 14.35 33.88 -12.41
CA TYR A 581 13.14 33.03 -12.42
C TYR A 581 13.42 31.58 -12.86
N GLU A 582 14.62 31.30 -13.34
CA GLU A 582 15.09 29.96 -13.79
C GLU A 582 15.97 29.29 -12.72
N LYS A 583 16.44 30.07 -11.74
CA LYS A 583 17.24 29.58 -10.60
C LYS A 583 16.56 28.38 -9.94
N ARG A 584 17.35 27.38 -9.61
CA ARG A 584 16.95 26.15 -8.93
C ARG A 584 18.08 25.68 -8.03
N VAL A 585 17.75 24.89 -7.01
CA VAL A 585 18.76 24.23 -6.19
C VAL A 585 19.36 23.06 -6.99
N PRO A 586 20.70 22.87 -7.02
CA PRO A 586 21.32 21.70 -7.64
C PRO A 586 20.84 20.38 -7.04
N GLU A 587 20.73 19.33 -7.86
CA GLU A 587 20.29 18.01 -7.41
C GLU A 587 21.17 17.43 -6.30
N LEU A 588 22.48 17.70 -6.37
CA LEU A 588 23.45 17.30 -5.34
C LEU A 588 23.12 17.85 -3.95
N MET A 589 22.33 18.92 -3.82
CA MET A 589 21.93 19.44 -2.51
C MET A 589 20.93 18.52 -1.81
N PHE A 590 20.10 17.78 -2.55
CA PHE A 590 19.05 16.91 -1.97
C PHE A 590 19.61 15.61 -1.39
N VAL A 591 20.86 15.26 -1.66
CA VAL A 591 21.54 14.11 -1.05
C VAL A 591 22.44 14.49 0.13
N GLN A 592 22.62 15.79 0.41
CA GLN A 592 23.47 16.24 1.51
C GLN A 592 22.87 15.92 2.89
N PRO A 593 23.70 15.79 3.94
CA PRO A 593 23.24 15.68 5.32
C PRO A 593 22.64 17.00 5.83
N PRO A 594 21.80 16.95 6.90
CA PRO A 594 21.14 18.13 7.48
C PRO A 594 22.07 19.30 7.80
N VAL A 595 23.28 19.03 8.30
CA VAL A 595 24.26 20.09 8.65
C VAL A 595 24.69 20.91 7.43
N ILE A 596 24.98 20.24 6.31
CA ILE A 596 25.38 20.89 5.05
C ILE A 596 24.20 21.67 4.44
N ILE A 597 22.98 21.12 4.52
CA ILE A 597 21.75 21.81 4.09
C ILE A 597 21.53 23.09 4.91
N ALA A 598 21.68 23.00 6.24
CA ALA A 598 21.53 24.16 7.12
C ALA A 598 22.56 25.24 6.78
N HIS A 599 23.81 24.86 6.48
CA HIS A 599 24.85 25.78 6.05
C HIS A 599 24.52 26.46 4.72
N PHE A 600 24.06 25.69 3.71
CA PHE A 600 23.56 26.24 2.45
C PHE A 600 22.45 27.27 2.67
N LEU A 601 21.42 26.89 3.43
CA LEU A 601 20.26 27.74 3.69
C LEU A 601 20.64 29.01 4.46
N ARG A 602 21.60 28.94 5.40
CA ARG A 602 22.11 30.10 6.16
C ARG A 602 22.67 31.17 5.23
N HIS A 603 23.50 30.77 4.28
CA HIS A 603 24.12 31.68 3.32
C HIS A 603 23.13 32.15 2.24
N LEU A 604 22.20 31.29 1.82
CA LEU A 604 21.11 31.69 0.93
C LEU A 604 20.22 32.76 1.60
N TRP A 605 19.89 32.61 2.90
CA TRP A 605 19.05 33.57 3.63
C TRP A 605 19.73 34.93 3.85
N ALA A 606 21.07 34.99 3.79
CA ALA A 606 21.79 36.25 3.89
C ALA A 606 21.47 37.22 2.75
N THR A 607 21.08 36.67 1.59
CA THR A 607 20.69 37.40 0.37
C THR A 607 19.23 37.93 0.49
N ASP A 608 18.29 37.38 -0.28
CA ASP A 608 16.87 37.73 -0.34
C ASP A 608 16.04 37.30 0.91
N GLY A 609 16.70 36.86 1.99
CA GLY A 609 16.05 36.50 3.25
C GLY A 609 15.72 37.72 4.11
N THR A 610 14.48 37.77 4.62
CA THR A 610 14.02 38.74 5.62
C THR A 610 13.96 38.08 6.99
N LEU A 611 14.64 38.70 7.96
CA LEU A 611 14.67 38.27 9.36
C LEU A 611 14.48 39.49 10.28
N GLY A 612 13.54 39.43 11.22
CA GLY A 612 13.39 40.44 12.27
C GLY A 612 12.01 40.48 12.89
N VAL A 613 11.80 41.41 13.82
CA VAL A 613 10.48 41.70 14.42
C VAL A 613 9.94 42.98 13.79
N PHE A 614 8.79 42.88 13.13
CA PHE A 614 8.20 43.97 12.34
C PHE A 614 6.82 44.37 12.87
N GLY A 615 6.47 45.64 12.70
CA GLY A 615 5.16 46.21 13.07
C GLY A 615 5.21 47.00 14.37
N GLN A 616 4.80 48.28 14.32
CA GLN A 616 4.87 49.19 15.48
C GLN A 616 3.79 48.91 16.53
N LYS A 617 2.54 48.65 16.12
CA LYS A 617 1.41 48.41 17.04
C LYS A 617 1.21 46.93 17.41
N LYS A 618 1.59 46.02 16.50
CA LYS A 618 1.51 44.57 16.70
C LYS A 618 2.82 43.94 16.18
N PRO A 619 3.88 43.96 17.00
CA PRO A 619 5.16 43.38 16.60
C PRO A 619 4.98 41.90 16.31
N ARG A 620 5.55 41.44 15.20
CA ARG A 620 5.54 40.04 14.78
C ARG A 620 6.91 39.64 14.21
N PRO A 621 7.46 38.49 14.62
CA PRO A 621 8.65 37.94 14.02
C PRO A 621 8.34 37.51 12.59
N VAL A 622 9.26 37.81 11.68
CA VAL A 622 9.21 37.43 10.28
C VAL A 622 10.50 36.69 9.96
N VAL A 623 10.34 35.47 9.48
CA VAL A 623 11.40 34.64 8.89
C VAL A 623 10.91 34.23 7.51
N GLN A 624 11.41 34.90 6.48
CA GLN A 624 10.91 34.75 5.12
C GLN A 624 12.05 34.78 4.10
N TYR A 625 11.96 34.01 3.04
CA TYR A 625 12.82 34.11 1.86
C TYR A 625 11.96 34.39 0.62
N ALA A 626 12.38 35.32 -0.24
CA ALA A 626 11.65 35.67 -1.45
C ALA A 626 12.45 35.26 -2.70
N SER A 627 11.76 34.76 -3.73
CA SER A 627 12.38 34.44 -5.02
C SER A 627 11.39 34.62 -6.18
N SER A 628 11.88 35.04 -7.34
CA SER A 628 11.08 35.00 -8.58
C SER A 628 10.95 33.60 -9.19
N SER A 629 11.67 32.60 -8.65
CA SER A 629 11.60 31.21 -9.11
C SER A 629 10.73 30.37 -8.17
N ALA A 630 9.63 29.84 -8.70
CA ALA A 630 8.78 28.88 -7.98
C ALA A 630 9.56 27.60 -7.62
N VAL A 631 10.40 27.13 -8.54
CA VAL A 631 11.20 25.91 -8.38
C VAL A 631 12.20 26.06 -7.23
N LEU A 632 12.88 27.22 -7.14
CA LEU A 632 13.78 27.53 -6.04
C LEU A 632 13.02 27.62 -4.71
N ALA A 633 11.87 28.32 -4.68
CA ALA A 633 11.08 28.45 -3.46
C ALA A 633 10.57 27.09 -2.93
N CYS A 634 10.05 26.22 -3.79
CA CYS A 634 9.62 24.87 -3.43
C CYS A 634 10.80 23.98 -2.99
N ALA A 635 11.96 24.11 -3.64
CA ALA A 635 13.18 23.42 -3.23
C ALA A 635 13.65 23.85 -1.82
N VAL A 636 13.67 25.16 -1.55
CA VAL A 636 14.01 25.70 -0.21
C VAL A 636 13.01 25.21 0.84
N GLN A 637 11.71 25.17 0.50
CA GLN A 637 10.68 24.62 1.38
C GLN A 637 10.90 23.13 1.70
N HIS A 638 11.31 22.35 0.72
CA HIS A 638 11.65 20.94 0.92
C HIS A 638 12.92 20.79 1.79
N LEU A 639 13.97 21.57 1.53
CA LEU A 639 15.20 21.54 2.34
C LEU A 639 14.95 21.94 3.81
N LEU A 640 14.11 22.93 4.07
CA LEU A 640 13.70 23.27 5.44
C LEU A 640 12.95 22.11 6.12
N MET A 641 12.09 21.42 5.40
CA MET A 641 11.40 20.22 5.92
C MET A 641 12.38 19.08 6.23
N ARG A 642 13.48 18.94 5.49
CA ARG A 642 14.57 18.01 5.84
C ARG A 642 15.28 18.36 7.15
N LEU A 643 15.14 19.59 7.65
CA LEU A 643 15.60 20.03 8.97
C LEU A 643 14.50 19.99 10.04
N GLY A 644 13.33 19.42 9.72
CA GLY A 644 12.16 19.42 10.60
C GLY A 644 11.49 20.80 10.74
N ILE A 645 11.73 21.72 9.80
CA ILE A 645 11.18 23.09 9.82
C ILE A 645 10.09 23.22 8.74
N PRO A 646 8.79 23.06 9.08
CA PRO A 646 7.72 23.22 8.10
C PRO A 646 7.58 24.69 7.68
N ALA A 647 7.80 24.96 6.39
CA ALA A 647 7.65 26.28 5.79
C ALA A 647 6.44 26.34 4.87
N ARG A 648 5.84 27.52 4.71
CA ARG A 648 4.77 27.77 3.73
C ARG A 648 5.34 28.47 2.49
N VAL A 649 4.99 28.01 1.31
CA VAL A 649 5.24 28.73 0.05
C VAL A 649 3.96 29.44 -0.40
N ARG A 650 4.08 30.73 -0.75
CA ARG A 650 2.98 31.55 -1.25
C ARG A 650 3.42 32.40 -2.44
N ASN A 651 2.62 32.40 -3.50
CA ASN A 651 2.74 33.37 -4.59
C ASN A 651 2.21 34.75 -4.12
N VAL A 652 3.01 35.79 -4.36
CA VAL A 652 2.70 37.20 -4.14
C VAL A 652 2.79 37.93 -5.49
N PRO A 653 1.64 38.21 -6.12
CA PRO A 653 1.61 38.88 -7.41
C PRO A 653 2.20 40.29 -7.33
N GLN A 654 2.98 40.67 -8.34
CA GLN A 654 3.62 41.99 -8.41
C GLN A 654 2.92 42.87 -9.46
N SER A 655 1.68 43.27 -9.19
CA SER A 655 0.81 44.04 -10.09
C SER A 655 1.52 45.24 -10.75
N GLY A 656 2.02 45.05 -11.97
CA GLY A 656 2.70 46.07 -12.77
C GLY A 656 4.15 46.43 -12.36
N ARG A 657 4.75 45.73 -11.38
CA ARG A 657 6.11 46.03 -10.86
C ARG A 657 7.16 44.97 -11.21
N GLY A 658 6.77 43.86 -11.85
CA GLY A 658 7.67 42.79 -12.24
C GLY A 658 6.98 41.42 -12.25
N ARG A 659 7.79 40.36 -12.20
CA ARG A 659 7.31 38.98 -12.06
C ARG A 659 6.81 38.72 -10.63
N ASP A 660 5.84 37.83 -10.51
CA ASP A 660 5.37 37.31 -9.22
C ASP A 660 6.53 36.82 -8.36
N GLN A 661 6.40 37.01 -7.05
CA GLN A 661 7.38 36.57 -6.07
C GLN A 661 6.82 35.39 -5.28
N TRP A 662 7.66 34.40 -5.04
CA TRP A 662 7.35 33.22 -4.25
C TRP A 662 8.03 33.37 -2.89
N HIS A 663 7.21 33.50 -1.85
CA HIS A 663 7.70 33.68 -0.49
C HIS A 663 7.68 32.34 0.25
N VAL A 664 8.84 31.91 0.73
CA VAL A 664 9.00 30.82 1.70
C VAL A 664 8.93 31.42 3.09
N ILE A 665 7.95 31.04 3.89
CA ILE A 665 7.63 31.67 5.17
C ILE A 665 7.70 30.63 6.28
N VAL A 666 8.60 30.83 7.25
CA VAL A 666 8.64 30.09 8.50
C VAL A 666 7.85 30.88 9.54
N THR A 667 6.93 30.20 10.22
CA THR A 667 6.00 30.81 11.17
C THR A 667 5.86 29.91 12.39
N GLY A 668 5.19 30.35 13.45
CA GLY A 668 5.08 29.54 14.68
C GLY A 668 6.37 29.55 15.50
N GLN A 669 6.22 29.60 16.82
CA GLN A 669 7.36 29.73 17.73
C GLN A 669 8.33 28.54 17.65
N PRO A 670 7.90 27.26 17.67
CA PRO A 670 8.84 26.14 17.62
C PRO A 670 9.70 26.15 16.35
N ASP A 671 9.07 26.34 15.19
CA ASP A 671 9.77 26.27 13.89
C ASP A 671 10.66 27.49 13.65
N VAL A 672 10.25 28.67 14.11
CA VAL A 672 11.09 29.87 14.05
C VAL A 672 12.33 29.71 14.95
N LEU A 673 12.18 29.19 16.17
CA LEU A 673 13.33 28.91 17.04
C LEU A 673 14.23 27.83 16.44
N ALA A 674 13.66 26.74 15.91
CA ALA A 674 14.42 25.70 15.21
C ALA A 674 15.19 26.26 14.00
N PHE A 675 14.60 27.18 13.25
CA PHE A 675 15.32 27.89 12.18
C PHE A 675 16.48 28.71 12.73
N LEU A 676 16.30 29.46 13.83
CA LEU A 676 17.37 30.26 14.43
C LEU A 676 18.50 29.39 14.99
N ASP A 677 18.19 28.20 15.51
CA ASP A 677 19.15 27.28 16.11
C ASP A 677 19.94 26.49 15.06
N GLN A 678 19.25 25.94 14.05
CA GLN A 678 19.88 25.09 13.04
C GLN A 678 20.43 25.89 11.86
N VAL A 679 19.62 26.79 11.27
CA VAL A 679 19.96 27.53 10.05
C VAL A 679 20.63 28.86 10.39
N GLY A 680 19.97 29.74 11.13
CA GLY A 680 20.47 31.08 11.43
C GLY A 680 20.70 31.94 10.18
N VAL A 681 21.50 33.00 10.32
CA VAL A 681 21.89 33.91 9.23
C VAL A 681 23.33 34.36 9.40
N VAL A 682 23.94 34.89 8.34
CA VAL A 682 25.27 35.53 8.38
C VAL A 682 25.19 37.02 8.07
N GLY A 683 26.21 37.77 8.50
CA GLY A 683 26.35 39.20 8.23
C GLY A 683 25.45 40.09 9.10
N PRO A 684 24.89 41.20 8.56
CA PRO A 684 24.27 42.25 9.36
C PRO A 684 22.97 41.82 10.05
N LYS A 685 22.37 40.71 9.60
CA LYS A 685 21.10 40.18 10.11
C LYS A 685 21.26 39.36 11.39
N VAL A 686 22.48 39.06 11.84
CA VAL A 686 22.73 38.27 13.06
C VAL A 686 22.08 38.89 14.29
N GLY A 687 22.14 40.22 14.44
CA GLY A 687 21.49 40.92 15.57
C GLY A 687 19.95 40.79 15.58
N CYS A 688 19.33 40.53 14.43
CA CYS A 688 17.88 40.31 14.34
C CYS A 688 17.45 38.97 14.96
N MET A 689 18.35 37.99 15.05
CA MET A 689 18.07 36.70 15.68
C MET A 689 17.76 36.88 17.17
N GLU A 690 18.56 37.68 17.87
CA GLU A 690 18.38 37.94 19.29
C GLU A 690 17.06 38.67 19.56
N ALA A 691 16.72 39.67 18.73
CA ALA A 691 15.44 40.36 18.83
C ALA A 691 14.23 39.41 18.69
N ILE A 692 14.31 38.39 17.84
CA ILE A 692 13.27 37.36 17.71
C ILE A 692 13.25 36.43 18.93
N ARG A 693 14.42 36.02 19.45
CA ARG A 693 14.48 35.21 20.69
C ARG A 693 13.85 35.96 21.86
N SER A 694 14.21 37.22 22.08
CA SER A 694 13.62 38.07 23.12
C SER A 694 12.12 38.26 22.91
N PHE A 695 11.62 38.30 21.67
CA PHE A 695 10.18 38.39 21.41
C PHE A 695 9.41 37.16 21.92
N TYR A 696 9.99 35.96 21.84
CA TYR A 696 9.33 34.72 22.26
C TYR A 696 9.57 34.36 23.73
N GLN A 697 10.55 34.97 24.41
CA GLN A 697 10.79 34.77 25.82
C GLN A 697 9.52 35.06 26.65
N GLY A 698 9.13 34.10 27.49
CA GLY A 698 7.95 34.21 28.38
C GLY A 698 6.59 34.19 27.68
N ARG A 699 6.52 33.95 26.35
CA ARG A 699 5.26 33.87 25.61
C ARG A 699 4.86 32.42 25.34
N ALA A 700 3.59 32.11 25.59
CA ALA A 700 3.01 30.83 25.21
C ALA A 700 2.89 30.73 23.69
N HIS A 701 3.30 29.59 23.12
CA HIS A 701 3.18 29.34 21.69
C HIS A 701 1.74 29.00 21.30
N ASN A 702 1.39 29.21 20.03
CA ASN A 702 0.09 28.79 19.50
C ASN A 702 0.13 27.28 19.17
N PRO A 703 -0.68 26.44 19.85
CA PRO A 703 -0.65 24.98 19.69
C PRO A 703 -1.42 24.49 18.45
N ASN A 704 -2.02 25.39 17.65
CA ASN A 704 -2.86 25.05 16.50
C ASN A 704 -2.08 24.91 15.17
N ARG A 705 -0.78 24.62 15.25
CA ARG A 705 0.12 24.46 14.10
C ARG A 705 0.81 23.12 14.26
N ASP A 706 0.75 22.27 13.23
CA ASP A 706 1.07 20.84 13.33
C ASP A 706 0.16 20.10 14.34
N VAL A 707 -1.05 19.78 13.88
CA VAL A 707 -2.11 19.24 14.72
C VAL A 707 -2.50 17.84 14.29
N VAL A 708 -3.01 17.05 15.23
CA VAL A 708 -3.78 15.84 14.97
C VAL A 708 -5.25 16.27 14.72
N PRO A 709 -5.81 16.05 13.52
CA PRO A 709 -7.15 16.49 13.17
C PRO A 709 -8.26 15.99 14.10
N ALA A 710 -9.30 16.80 14.25
CA ALA A 710 -10.45 16.52 15.10
C ALA A 710 -11.14 15.17 14.78
N ALA A 711 -11.08 14.71 13.53
CA ALA A 711 -11.63 13.41 13.11
C ALA A 711 -11.10 12.23 13.96
N PHE A 712 -9.86 12.33 14.48
CA PHE A 712 -9.27 11.28 15.32
C PHE A 712 -9.90 11.17 16.72
N TRP A 713 -10.69 12.15 17.17
CA TRP A 713 -11.51 11.98 18.37
C TRP A 713 -12.51 10.83 18.20
N HIS A 714 -13.19 10.77 17.06
CA HIS A 714 -14.19 9.73 16.80
C HIS A 714 -13.56 8.41 16.35
N SER A 715 -12.50 8.45 15.53
CA SER A 715 -11.92 7.22 14.98
C SER A 715 -10.96 6.49 15.94
N LEU A 716 -10.28 7.20 16.85
CA LEU A 716 -9.28 6.59 17.75
C LEU A 716 -9.59 6.81 19.24
N VAL A 717 -9.98 8.01 19.65
CA VAL A 717 -10.17 8.33 21.08
C VAL A 717 -11.43 7.70 21.65
N GLU A 718 -12.57 7.80 20.97
CA GLU A 718 -13.83 7.25 21.44
C GLU A 718 -13.83 5.72 21.62
N PRO A 719 -13.33 4.93 20.65
CA PRO A 719 -13.21 3.49 20.81
C PRO A 719 -12.33 3.10 22.00
N ALA A 720 -11.13 3.69 22.09
CA ALA A 720 -10.18 3.40 23.19
C ALA A 720 -10.75 3.77 24.56
N ARG A 721 -11.39 4.93 24.68
CA ARG A 721 -12.06 5.35 25.92
C ARG A 721 -13.17 4.38 26.34
N ARG A 722 -13.97 3.88 25.38
CA ARG A 722 -15.07 2.92 25.66
C ARG A 722 -14.53 1.57 26.09
N GLU A 723 -13.44 1.11 25.48
CA GLU A 723 -12.78 -0.17 25.79
C GLU A 723 -12.33 -0.23 27.25
N ILE A 724 -11.79 0.87 27.80
CA ILE A 724 -11.41 0.95 29.22
C ILE A 724 -12.54 1.36 30.17
N GLY A 725 -13.79 1.46 29.68
CA GLY A 725 -14.96 1.82 30.48
C GLY A 725 -14.97 3.25 31.05
N MET A 726 -14.07 4.13 30.61
CA MET A 726 -13.92 5.48 31.17
C MET A 726 -15.01 6.40 30.64
N SER A 727 -15.70 7.19 31.49
CA SER A 727 -16.69 8.18 31.01
C SER A 727 -16.02 9.41 30.36
N GLN A 728 -16.74 10.14 29.49
CA GLN A 728 -16.22 11.40 28.92
C GLN A 728 -15.84 12.43 30.00
N ARG A 729 -16.62 12.48 31.08
CA ARG A 729 -16.37 13.37 32.22
C ARG A 729 -15.11 12.96 32.98
N ALA A 730 -14.90 11.65 33.18
CA ALA A 730 -13.68 11.13 33.80
C ALA A 730 -12.43 11.42 32.95
N MET A 731 -12.51 11.24 31.62
CA MET A 731 -11.42 11.57 30.70
C MET A 731 -11.05 13.06 30.76
N GLN A 732 -12.04 13.96 30.71
CA GLN A 732 -11.78 15.41 30.78
C GLN A 732 -11.22 15.82 32.16
N ALA A 733 -11.67 15.20 33.25
CA ALA A 733 -11.12 15.41 34.58
C ALA A 733 -9.66 14.93 34.67
N ALA A 734 -9.33 13.76 34.11
CA ALA A 734 -7.97 13.24 34.04
C ALA A 734 -7.02 14.12 33.21
N LEU A 735 -7.56 14.83 32.21
CA LEU A 735 -6.84 15.84 31.43
C LEU A 735 -6.70 17.21 32.15
N GLY A 736 -7.24 17.35 33.36
CA GLY A 736 -7.25 18.60 34.12
C GLY A 736 -8.17 19.67 33.52
N MET A 737 -9.22 19.26 32.79
CA MET A 737 -10.14 20.16 32.11
C MET A 737 -11.53 20.19 32.78
N ALA A 738 -12.18 21.36 32.76
CA ALA A 738 -13.59 21.46 33.10
C ALA A 738 -14.45 20.72 32.07
N TYR A 739 -15.53 20.08 32.53
CA TYR A 739 -16.41 19.31 31.66
C TYR A 739 -17.10 20.23 30.64
N CYS A 740 -16.85 19.99 29.35
CA CYS A 740 -17.35 20.78 28.23
C CYS A 740 -18.19 19.97 27.22
N GLY A 741 -18.63 18.77 27.63
CA GLY A 741 -19.40 17.86 26.77
C GLY A 741 -18.64 17.45 25.50
N THR A 742 -19.36 17.39 24.37
CA THR A 742 -18.82 17.01 23.06
C THR A 742 -18.11 18.14 22.31
N SER A 743 -18.14 19.38 22.83
CA SER A 743 -17.48 20.52 22.18
C SER A 743 -15.97 20.32 21.97
N LEU A 744 -15.34 19.53 22.83
CA LEU A 744 -13.93 19.13 22.72
C LEU A 744 -13.61 18.42 21.39
N TYR A 745 -14.57 17.65 20.86
CA TYR A 745 -14.40 16.73 19.73
C TYR A 745 -14.37 17.48 18.39
N ASN A 746 -14.85 18.72 18.37
CA ASN A 746 -14.84 19.59 17.20
C ASN A 746 -13.48 20.30 17.01
N ASN A 747 -12.55 20.16 17.96
CA ASN A 747 -11.28 20.85 17.94
C ASN A 747 -10.13 19.89 17.59
N ASN A 748 -9.18 20.38 16.79
CA ASN A 748 -7.94 19.66 16.55
C ASN A 748 -7.12 19.55 17.85
N MET A 749 -6.32 18.50 17.96
CA MET A 749 -5.40 18.30 19.07
C MET A 749 -4.00 18.76 18.67
N SER A 750 -3.33 19.53 19.53
CA SER A 750 -1.87 19.63 19.41
C SER A 750 -1.23 18.27 19.67
N ARG A 751 -0.02 18.03 19.16
CA ARG A 751 0.68 16.76 19.41
C ARG A 751 0.83 16.45 20.91
N GLU A 752 1.23 17.43 21.71
CA GLU A 752 1.29 17.29 23.18
C GLU A 752 -0.05 16.93 23.82
N ARG A 753 -1.16 17.50 23.32
CA ARG A 753 -2.50 17.14 23.79
C ARG A 753 -2.88 15.74 23.34
N ALA A 754 -2.60 15.37 22.09
CA ALA A 754 -2.88 14.04 21.56
C ALA A 754 -2.12 12.95 22.33
N THR A 755 -0.85 13.18 22.69
CA THR A 755 -0.08 12.28 23.57
C THR A 755 -0.78 12.11 24.92
N ARG A 756 -1.08 13.21 25.62
CA ARG A 756 -1.76 13.16 26.92
C ARG A 756 -3.14 12.47 26.85
N VAL A 757 -3.92 12.75 25.80
CA VAL A 757 -5.20 12.06 25.58
C VAL A 757 -4.94 10.57 25.37
N GLY A 758 -3.96 10.20 24.56
CA GLY A 758 -3.56 8.81 24.30
C GLY A 758 -3.17 8.07 25.57
N ASP A 759 -2.39 8.70 26.45
CA ASP A 759 -2.01 8.12 27.74
C ASP A 759 -3.23 7.92 28.66
N VAL A 760 -4.12 8.92 28.73
CA VAL A 760 -5.34 8.85 29.55
C VAL A 760 -6.30 7.75 29.08
N VAL A 761 -6.48 7.59 27.76
CA VAL A 761 -7.37 6.56 27.19
C VAL A 761 -6.63 5.25 26.86
N GLN A 762 -5.35 5.12 27.25
CA GLN A 762 -4.48 3.97 26.99
C GLN A 762 -4.39 3.56 25.50
N SER A 763 -4.50 4.54 24.59
CA SER A 763 -4.39 4.31 23.15
C SER A 763 -2.95 4.47 22.67
N SER A 764 -2.23 3.36 22.57
CA SER A 764 -0.87 3.34 22.00
C SER A 764 -0.84 3.86 20.56
N THR A 765 -1.89 3.63 19.77
CA THR A 765 -2.04 4.14 18.40
C THR A 765 -2.08 5.67 18.36
N LEU A 766 -2.81 6.32 19.27
CA LEU A 766 -2.88 7.79 19.31
C LEU A 766 -1.56 8.42 19.75
N VAL A 767 -0.85 7.79 20.69
CA VAL A 767 0.49 8.20 21.11
C VAL A 767 1.50 8.10 19.95
N ARG A 768 1.45 7.00 19.17
CA ARG A 768 2.28 6.89 17.95
C ARG A 768 1.92 7.95 16.92
N LEU A 769 0.63 8.18 16.68
CA LEU A 769 0.17 9.21 15.75
C LEU A 769 0.62 10.62 16.17
N SER A 770 0.64 10.94 17.46
CA SER A 770 1.12 12.24 17.93
C SER A 770 2.63 12.42 17.75
N GLN A 771 3.40 11.34 17.75
CA GLN A 771 4.85 11.31 17.52
C GLN A 771 5.25 11.06 16.06
N SER A 772 4.27 10.83 15.18
CA SER A 772 4.47 10.44 13.78
C SER A 772 5.29 11.39 12.90
N ASP A 773 5.75 10.84 11.78
CA ASP A 773 6.35 11.55 10.64
C ASP A 773 5.30 12.18 9.72
N VAL A 774 4.02 12.17 10.10
CA VAL A 774 2.92 12.70 9.26
C VAL A 774 2.50 14.08 9.72
N TYR A 775 2.55 15.05 8.82
CA TYR A 775 1.98 16.38 8.95
C TYR A 775 0.60 16.43 8.29
N TRP A 776 -0.44 16.77 9.05
CA TRP A 776 -1.79 16.93 8.49
C TRP A 776 -1.99 18.35 7.99
N ASP A 777 -1.97 18.53 6.67
CA ASP A 777 -2.19 19.83 6.05
C ASP A 777 -3.57 19.92 5.39
N LYS A 778 -4.14 21.13 5.37
CA LYS A 778 -5.44 21.35 4.75
C LYS A 778 -5.31 21.61 3.27
N ILE A 779 -6.25 21.09 2.49
CA ILE A 779 -6.40 21.43 1.09
C ILE A 779 -6.83 22.89 0.96
N SER A 780 -6.11 23.65 0.15
CA SER A 780 -6.39 25.06 -0.14
C SER A 780 -7.09 25.27 -1.48
N LEU A 781 -6.84 24.40 -2.46
CA LEU A 781 -7.34 24.48 -3.82
C LEU A 781 -7.40 23.07 -4.44
N ILE A 782 -8.46 22.81 -5.21
CA ILE A 782 -8.58 21.72 -6.17
C ILE A 782 -9.20 22.33 -7.42
N GLU A 783 -8.53 22.23 -8.57
CA GLU A 783 -9.03 22.75 -9.84
C GLU A 783 -8.68 21.82 -11.01
N PRO A 784 -9.53 21.74 -12.06
CA PRO A 784 -9.17 21.01 -13.28
C PRO A 784 -7.93 21.62 -13.95
N ASP A 785 -7.03 20.77 -14.44
CA ASP A 785 -5.75 21.15 -15.06
C ASP A 785 -5.51 20.42 -16.39
N GLY A 786 -6.54 20.41 -17.23
CA GLY A 786 -6.48 19.84 -18.59
C GLY A 786 -6.20 18.33 -18.61
N GLU A 787 -5.54 17.89 -19.69
CA GLU A 787 -5.11 16.50 -19.86
C GLU A 787 -3.59 16.41 -19.84
N ALA A 788 -3.07 15.34 -19.25
CA ALA A 788 -1.63 15.08 -19.20
C ALA A 788 -1.35 13.58 -19.32
N GLU A 789 -0.14 13.26 -19.77
CA GLU A 789 0.36 11.89 -19.65
C GLU A 789 0.54 11.55 -18.17
N VAL A 790 -0.13 10.49 -17.73
CA VAL A 790 -0.17 10.06 -16.34
C VAL A 790 0.50 8.71 -16.15
N TYR A 791 1.10 8.57 -14.98
CA TYR A 791 1.94 7.48 -14.60
C TYR A 791 1.48 6.94 -13.26
N ASP A 792 1.87 5.70 -13.01
CA ASP A 792 1.60 5.00 -11.78
C ASP A 792 2.80 4.15 -11.39
N LEU A 793 2.90 3.84 -10.11
CA LEU A 793 3.99 3.07 -9.56
C LEU A 793 3.53 2.09 -8.48
N GLU A 794 4.29 1.00 -8.33
CA GLU A 794 4.01 -0.08 -7.39
C GLU A 794 5.12 -0.19 -6.35
N VAL A 795 4.74 0.07 -5.10
CA VAL A 795 5.52 -0.21 -3.89
C VAL A 795 4.88 -1.38 -3.14
N PRO A 796 5.42 -2.61 -3.22
CA PRO A 796 4.93 -3.74 -2.43
C PRO A 796 5.05 -3.48 -0.92
N GLY A 797 4.17 -4.08 -0.13
CA GLY A 797 4.19 -4.00 1.33
C GLY A 797 3.38 -2.83 1.89
N HIS A 798 3.88 -1.60 1.77
CA HIS A 798 3.21 -0.41 2.32
C HIS A 798 2.08 0.12 1.42
N HIS A 799 2.12 -0.18 0.12
CA HIS A 799 1.12 0.23 -0.86
C HIS A 799 0.92 1.76 -1.00
N ASN A 800 1.91 2.55 -0.59
CA ASN A 800 1.92 3.99 -0.73
C ASN A 800 3.35 4.50 -0.91
N PHE A 801 3.49 5.77 -1.26
CA PHE A 801 4.78 6.46 -1.46
C PHE A 801 4.60 7.97 -1.30
N VAL A 802 5.72 8.71 -1.24
CA VAL A 802 5.70 10.17 -1.21
C VAL A 802 5.94 10.76 -2.60
N ALA A 803 5.00 11.59 -3.05
CA ALA A 803 5.02 12.28 -4.33
C ALA A 803 4.67 13.76 -4.16
N GLY A 804 5.53 14.67 -4.64
CA GLY A 804 5.32 16.11 -4.47
C GLY A 804 5.25 16.57 -3.01
N ASP A 805 5.97 15.88 -2.12
CA ASP A 805 5.88 16.02 -0.65
C ASP A 805 4.47 15.76 -0.09
N ILE A 806 3.70 14.84 -0.71
CA ILE A 806 2.38 14.38 -0.26
C ILE A 806 2.38 12.85 -0.25
N VAL A 807 1.73 12.23 0.76
CA VAL A 807 1.59 10.77 0.85
C VAL A 807 0.44 10.31 -0.05
N VAL A 808 0.73 9.42 -1.00
CA VAL A 808 -0.16 8.96 -2.07
C VAL A 808 -0.16 7.43 -2.16
N HIS A 809 -1.27 6.80 -2.60
CA HIS A 809 -1.42 5.34 -2.60
C HIS A 809 -1.23 4.70 -3.98
N ASN A 810 -0.84 3.42 -4.01
CA ASN A 810 -0.67 2.59 -5.22
C ASN A 810 -2.00 2.25 -5.93
N SER A 811 -1.94 1.59 -7.09
CA SER A 811 -3.10 0.99 -7.74
C SER A 811 -3.50 -0.42 -7.27
N ILE A 812 -4.82 -0.71 -7.29
CA ILE A 812 -5.50 -1.94 -6.83
C ILE A 812 -5.34 -3.14 -7.78
N GLU A 813 -5.05 -2.91 -9.08
CA GLU A 813 -5.18 -3.88 -10.18
C GLU A 813 -4.24 -5.11 -10.12
N GLN A 814 -3.35 -5.20 -9.13
CA GLN A 814 -2.19 -6.08 -9.25
C GLN A 814 -2.52 -7.56 -9.06
N ASP A 815 -3.41 -7.96 -8.17
CA ASP A 815 -3.49 -9.38 -7.72
C ASP A 815 -4.18 -10.35 -8.69
N ALA A 816 -4.96 -9.85 -9.66
CA ALA A 816 -5.59 -10.70 -10.68
C ALA A 816 -4.58 -11.15 -11.75
N ASP A 817 -4.70 -12.40 -12.18
CA ASP A 817 -3.90 -12.97 -13.28
C ASP A 817 -4.55 -12.68 -14.63
N VAL A 818 -5.89 -12.72 -14.67
CA VAL A 818 -6.70 -12.41 -15.85
C VAL A 818 -7.78 -11.39 -15.50
N VAL A 819 -7.94 -10.36 -16.33
CA VAL A 819 -9.05 -9.39 -16.24
C VAL A 819 -9.79 -9.37 -17.57
N MET A 820 -11.08 -9.67 -17.52
CA MET A 820 -11.99 -9.67 -18.66
C MET A 820 -13.09 -8.63 -18.48
N PHE A 821 -13.43 -7.91 -19.55
CA PHE A 821 -14.61 -7.04 -19.59
C PHE A 821 -15.69 -7.59 -20.50
N ILE A 822 -16.95 -7.31 -20.17
CA ILE A 822 -18.08 -7.50 -21.09
C ILE A 822 -18.52 -6.15 -21.61
N TYR A 823 -18.53 -6.02 -22.95
CA TYR A 823 -19.10 -4.87 -23.65
C TYR A 823 -20.20 -5.34 -24.60
N ARG A 824 -21.32 -4.62 -24.63
CA ARG A 824 -22.43 -4.87 -25.56
C ARG A 824 -22.81 -3.56 -26.21
N ASP A 825 -22.48 -3.43 -27.49
CA ASP A 825 -22.66 -2.18 -28.24
C ASP A 825 -24.14 -1.76 -28.29
N GLU A 826 -25.06 -2.72 -28.43
CA GLU A 826 -26.51 -2.51 -28.48
C GLU A 826 -27.11 -1.81 -27.24
N LEU A 827 -26.43 -1.88 -26.08
CA LEU A 827 -26.90 -1.20 -24.85
C LEU A 827 -26.63 0.31 -24.89
N TYR A 828 -25.73 0.74 -25.76
CA TYR A 828 -25.31 2.14 -25.88
C TYR A 828 -25.69 2.75 -27.22
N HIS A 829 -25.78 1.92 -28.26
CA HIS A 829 -26.12 2.29 -29.63
C HIS A 829 -27.24 1.36 -30.13
N PRO A 830 -28.52 1.74 -29.97
CA PRO A 830 -29.65 0.89 -30.34
C PRO A 830 -29.68 0.47 -31.81
N GLU A 831 -29.14 1.30 -32.71
CA GLU A 831 -29.10 1.06 -34.16
C GLU A 831 -27.85 0.30 -34.63
N THR A 832 -27.05 -0.28 -33.73
CA THR A 832 -25.86 -1.04 -34.11
C THR A 832 -26.20 -2.28 -34.96
N GLU A 833 -25.31 -2.61 -35.90
CA GLU A 833 -25.35 -3.86 -36.66
C GLU A 833 -25.01 -5.08 -35.79
N LYS A 834 -24.37 -4.88 -34.62
CA LYS A 834 -23.95 -5.94 -33.68
C LYS A 834 -25.05 -6.32 -32.67
N GLN A 835 -26.28 -6.53 -33.14
CA GLN A 835 -27.40 -6.92 -32.26
C GLN A 835 -27.13 -8.25 -31.56
N ASN A 836 -27.38 -8.30 -30.24
CA ASN A 836 -27.15 -9.45 -29.37
C ASN A 836 -25.70 -9.99 -29.37
N ILE A 837 -24.71 -9.22 -29.85
CA ILE A 837 -23.29 -9.58 -29.75
C ILE A 837 -22.68 -8.89 -28.53
N ALA A 838 -21.92 -9.67 -27.77
CA ALA A 838 -21.16 -9.23 -26.62
C ALA A 838 -19.68 -9.49 -26.85
N ASP A 839 -18.88 -8.46 -26.63
CA ASP A 839 -17.44 -8.53 -26.70
C ASP A 839 -16.87 -8.84 -25.33
N ILE A 840 -16.18 -9.97 -25.25
CA ILE A 840 -15.37 -10.36 -24.09
C ILE A 840 -13.95 -9.86 -24.34
N ILE A 841 -13.55 -8.83 -23.61
CA ILE A 841 -12.28 -8.13 -23.78
C ILE A 841 -11.32 -8.61 -22.69
N LEU A 842 -10.34 -9.44 -23.06
CA LEU A 842 -9.23 -9.82 -22.19
C LEU A 842 -8.25 -8.66 -22.12
N ALA A 843 -8.40 -7.83 -21.09
CA ALA A 843 -7.60 -6.61 -20.93
C ALA A 843 -6.28 -6.86 -20.18
N LYS A 844 -6.22 -7.91 -19.35
CA LYS A 844 -5.01 -8.36 -18.66
C LYS A 844 -4.93 -9.88 -18.72
N HIS A 845 -3.74 -10.39 -19.02
CA HIS A 845 -3.41 -11.81 -18.95
C HIS A 845 -1.92 -11.95 -18.60
N ARG A 846 -1.59 -12.47 -17.41
CA ARG A 846 -0.20 -12.53 -16.93
C ARG A 846 0.67 -13.55 -17.67
N SER A 847 0.06 -14.62 -18.16
CA SER A 847 0.75 -15.80 -18.70
C SER A 847 0.46 -16.04 -20.18
N GLY A 848 -0.21 -15.13 -20.86
CA GLY A 848 -0.64 -15.29 -22.25
C GLY A 848 -1.11 -13.99 -22.91
N PRO A 849 -1.64 -14.08 -24.14
CA PRO A 849 -2.03 -12.89 -24.91
C PRO A 849 -3.32 -12.25 -24.38
N THR A 850 -3.44 -10.94 -24.56
CA THR A 850 -4.69 -10.18 -24.46
C THR A 850 -5.44 -10.21 -25.80
N GLY A 851 -6.73 -9.90 -25.79
CA GLY A 851 -7.53 -9.98 -27.02
C GLY A 851 -9.02 -9.71 -26.80
N ARG A 852 -9.80 -9.91 -27.87
CA ARG A 852 -11.25 -9.72 -27.86
C ARG A 852 -11.91 -10.94 -28.51
N VAL A 853 -12.98 -11.44 -27.88
CA VAL A 853 -13.79 -12.57 -28.36
C VAL A 853 -15.24 -12.11 -28.48
N GLU A 854 -15.90 -12.46 -29.57
CA GLU A 854 -17.32 -12.19 -29.76
C GLU A 854 -18.15 -13.39 -29.30
N LEU A 855 -19.08 -13.16 -28.37
CA LEU A 855 -20.10 -14.12 -27.94
C LEU A 855 -21.49 -13.60 -28.31
N PHE A 856 -22.45 -14.51 -28.48
CA PHE A 856 -23.85 -14.17 -28.70
C PHE A 856 -24.62 -14.20 -27.37
N PHE A 857 -25.35 -13.14 -27.04
CA PHE A 857 -26.20 -13.05 -25.85
C PHE A 857 -27.68 -13.26 -26.20
N ASN A 858 -28.26 -14.38 -25.79
CA ASN A 858 -29.69 -14.64 -25.94
C ASN A 858 -30.47 -13.98 -24.81
N LYS A 859 -31.17 -12.87 -25.10
CA LYS A 859 -31.97 -12.10 -24.13
C LYS A 859 -33.09 -12.94 -23.49
N ASN A 860 -33.78 -13.78 -24.26
CA ASN A 860 -34.92 -14.58 -23.79
C ASN A 860 -34.49 -15.67 -22.80
N LEU A 861 -33.31 -16.24 -23.00
CA LEU A 861 -32.75 -17.28 -22.14
C LEU A 861 -31.79 -16.73 -21.08
N THR A 862 -31.44 -15.45 -21.17
CA THR A 862 -30.38 -14.81 -20.36
C THR A 862 -29.05 -15.60 -20.38
N GLN A 863 -28.66 -16.13 -21.54
CA GLN A 863 -27.54 -17.06 -21.73
C GLN A 863 -26.56 -16.58 -22.82
N PHE A 864 -25.27 -16.90 -22.68
CA PHE A 864 -24.26 -16.67 -23.71
C PHE A 864 -24.01 -17.93 -24.57
N LEU A 865 -23.72 -17.74 -25.86
CA LEU A 865 -23.42 -18.78 -26.84
C LEU A 865 -22.22 -18.38 -27.71
N ASP A 866 -21.53 -19.33 -28.35
CA ASP A 866 -20.48 -19.01 -29.33
C ASP A 866 -21.08 -18.25 -30.53
N ALA A 867 -20.46 -17.12 -30.92
CA ALA A 867 -20.95 -16.30 -32.02
C ALA A 867 -20.83 -16.98 -33.39
N THR A 868 -19.82 -17.85 -33.55
CA THR A 868 -19.55 -18.58 -34.81
C THR A 868 -20.64 -19.59 -35.17
N LEU A 869 -21.33 -20.17 -34.19
CA LEU A 869 -22.42 -21.13 -34.41
C LEU A 869 -23.69 -20.49 -35.01
N ARG A 870 -23.87 -19.15 -34.92
CA ARG A 870 -25.06 -18.45 -35.43
C ARG A 870 -24.84 -17.61 -36.69
N ARG A 871 -23.61 -17.21 -37.03
CA ARG A 871 -23.30 -16.61 -38.35
C ARG A 871 -23.62 -17.57 -39.51
N ALA A 872 -23.72 -18.87 -39.24
CA ALA A 872 -24.08 -19.91 -40.20
C ALA A 872 -25.61 -20.14 -40.37
N ALA A 873 -26.48 -19.53 -39.55
CA ALA A 873 -27.93 -19.73 -39.65
C ALA A 873 -28.74 -18.43 -39.51
N PRO A 874 -28.85 -17.61 -40.57
CA PRO A 874 -29.88 -16.61 -40.71
C PRO A 874 -30.99 -17.15 -41.62
N ASN A 875 -32.04 -17.75 -41.04
CA ASN A 875 -33.41 -17.96 -41.60
C ASN A 875 -33.97 -19.34 -41.27
N GLU A 876 -34.39 -19.56 -40.03
CA GLU A 876 -35.49 -20.47 -39.72
C GLU A 876 -35.98 -20.15 -38.31
N TYR A 877 -37.28 -20.29 -38.05
CA TYR A 877 -38.04 -19.72 -36.91
C TYR A 877 -38.55 -18.29 -37.08
N VAL A 878 -39.09 -17.98 -38.26
CA VAL A 878 -40.31 -17.15 -38.32
C VAL A 878 -41.44 -18.08 -38.75
N GLY A 879 -42.44 -18.22 -37.88
CA GLY A 879 -43.51 -19.20 -38.01
C GLY A 879 -44.23 -19.16 -39.35
N ARG A 880 -44.38 -20.33 -39.98
CA ARG A 880 -45.40 -20.56 -41.00
C ARG A 880 -46.76 -20.36 -40.34
N ARG A 881 -47.38 -19.19 -40.60
CA ARG A 881 -48.83 -19.09 -40.66
C ARG A 881 -49.26 -19.68 -42.00
N GLU A 882 -49.74 -20.91 -41.98
CA GLU A 882 -50.50 -21.44 -43.12
C GLU A 882 -51.84 -20.71 -43.18
N LYS A 883 -52.08 -20.03 -44.32
CA LYS A 883 -53.41 -19.71 -44.81
C LYS A 883 -53.79 -20.80 -45.80
N HIS A 884 -54.61 -21.76 -45.38
CA HIS A 884 -55.90 -22.04 -46.00
C HIS A 884 -56.71 -23.03 -45.17
#